data_AF-A0A968XX08-F1
#
_entry.id   AF-A0A968XX08-F1
#
_cell.length_a   1.000
_cell.length_b   1.000
_cell.length_c   1.000
_cell.angle_alpha   90.00
_cell.angle_beta   90.00
_cell.angle_gamma   90.00
#
_symmetry.space_group_name_H-M   'P 1'
#
loop_
_entity.id
_entity.type
_entity.pdbx_description
1 polymer ?
#
loop_
_entity_poly.entity_id
_entity_poly.type
_entity_poly.pdbx_seq_one_letter_code
_entity_poly.pdbx_strand_id
1 'polypeptide(L)'
;MGENHLEGNHLEGNHPKGDRLELNDLYTVQANILAIRIDSGKTIYGQQRRYQPHPDDTQNLDDDGNLWVERNDQPLGALVGEKRQILRSFDRLEGSLLKISWATNPQTYRLVSDQDPHYHNGQSPRQVFRKSKPLDLAQIGPWENAWPQTHVLYLQLPQVLQPGQRYRLDMIDTSGTVQAQRSFEYRPDRNFSEAVHVSQVGFGPEDSKIAFLSTWMGDGGGVHYAEDLNFWVIQSPGHRSPNPEKIDSEKIQGTLVYQGKIKQRRSAEEGEDLRDRNYNKTTVYEMRFDAVKRSGHYRVCVETVGCSFEFEIGPKVWAKAFRLAAQGLYHQRSGIELGPPFTSVRRSRPFHPEDGTRIYQSTTPLLATGNGLHYEWDNFAALVAGKTDQTVKAWGGYFDAGDWDRRIQHLEVTRLLLELLEVTPADRIQLTLPESQNELPDVLDEALWSLDFFQRLQRADGGIRGGIESANHPKWGETSWQESQTIMAYAPDVWSSYVYAGVAARAATQMQSHWPERSDRYRTSALQAMDYAERHYVKLSAKDKTALHHGVKDARNLAAVELWRLMSNDPTEDLEANRWHTIFLATTVFQHPTQPLYRWESHDQRDAAFVSFNKSKSLWKSICCMTCGKTHFHETLYAIGMRKQCAGGIFTFDARGNTINLAIQVRYLAKKIAGNIIGMRTQ
;
A
#
# COMPACT_ATOMS: atom_id res chain seq x y z
N MET A 1 -0.01 -6.21 -45.97
CA MET A 1 0.96 -5.44 -46.76
C MET A 1 0.52 -3.99 -46.72
N GLY A 2 1.39 -3.12 -46.23
CA GLY A 2 1.09 -1.72 -45.92
C GLY A 2 1.80 -1.32 -44.62
N GLU A 3 3.12 -1.44 -44.63
CA GLU A 3 4.01 -0.83 -43.64
C GLU A 3 3.99 0.69 -43.88
N ASN A 4 3.59 1.47 -42.87
CA ASN A 4 3.89 2.90 -42.86
C ASN A 4 5.06 3.13 -41.92
N HIS A 5 6.20 3.40 -42.54
CA HIS A 5 7.41 3.94 -41.95
C HIS A 5 7.12 5.23 -41.19
N LEU A 6 7.48 5.27 -39.90
CA LEU A 6 7.76 6.52 -39.20
C LEU A 6 9.25 6.83 -39.40
N GLU A 7 9.55 7.51 -40.51
CA GLU A 7 10.86 8.14 -40.73
C GLU A 7 11.08 9.29 -39.74
N GLY A 8 12.33 9.42 -39.33
CA GLY A 8 12.78 10.33 -38.28
C GLY A 8 12.78 11.80 -38.67
N ASN A 9 12.41 12.64 -37.71
CA ASN A 9 12.86 14.03 -37.67
C ASN A 9 14.22 14.09 -36.97
N HIS A 10 15.25 14.33 -37.77
CA HIS A 10 16.60 14.64 -37.31
C HIS A 10 16.63 15.98 -36.56
N LEU A 11 17.26 15.92 -35.37
CA LEU A 11 17.71 17.05 -34.58
C LEU A 11 18.85 17.79 -35.28
N GLU A 12 18.74 19.10 -35.45
CA GLU A 12 19.88 20.02 -35.44
C GLU A 12 19.53 21.29 -34.67
N GLY A 13 20.47 21.73 -33.82
CA GLY A 13 20.57 23.13 -33.43
C GLY A 13 20.04 23.52 -32.05
N ASN A 14 20.96 23.49 -31.08
CA ASN A 14 21.02 24.26 -29.83
C ASN A 14 20.58 23.54 -28.56
N HIS A 15 21.55 22.87 -27.93
CA HIS A 15 21.56 22.74 -26.48
C HIS A 15 21.44 24.15 -25.88
N PRO A 16 20.40 24.45 -25.09
CA PRO A 16 20.39 25.68 -24.30
C PRO A 16 21.64 25.65 -23.40
N LYS A 17 22.44 26.71 -23.46
CA LYS A 17 23.50 26.97 -22.47
C LYS A 17 22.84 27.07 -21.10
N GLY A 18 22.72 25.96 -20.37
CA GLY A 18 22.08 25.96 -19.04
C GLY A 18 21.84 24.57 -18.43
N ASP A 19 21.51 23.55 -19.22
CA ASP A 19 21.21 22.21 -18.68
C ASP A 19 22.50 21.41 -18.42
N ARG A 20 23.19 21.70 -17.32
CA ARG A 20 24.23 20.77 -16.82
C ARG A 20 23.56 19.46 -16.41
N LEU A 21 24.06 18.34 -16.92
CA LEU A 21 23.68 17.00 -16.43
C LEU A 21 23.90 16.91 -14.92
N GLU A 22 22.81 16.81 -14.14
CA GLU A 22 22.90 16.61 -12.70
C GLU A 22 23.20 15.13 -12.41
N LEU A 23 24.39 14.87 -11.88
CA LEU A 23 24.78 13.55 -11.38
C LEU A 23 24.22 13.38 -9.97
N ASN A 24 23.07 12.72 -9.86
CA ASN A 24 22.38 12.53 -8.58
C ASN A 24 23.21 11.68 -7.64
N ASP A 25 23.58 10.47 -8.08
CA ASP A 25 24.32 9.50 -7.28
C ASP A 25 25.45 8.85 -8.06
N LEU A 26 26.49 8.45 -7.32
CA LEU A 26 27.63 7.69 -7.81
C LEU A 26 28.00 6.65 -6.75
N TYR A 27 27.92 5.38 -7.11
CA TYR A 27 28.18 4.26 -6.19
C TYR A 27 28.66 3.03 -6.94
N THR A 28 29.18 2.04 -6.22
CA THR A 28 29.54 0.74 -6.79
C THR A 28 28.44 -0.28 -6.55
N VAL A 29 28.26 -1.21 -7.49
CA VAL A 29 27.47 -2.44 -7.27
C VAL A 29 28.37 -3.67 -7.21
N GLN A 30 29.63 -3.51 -7.61
CA GLN A 30 30.76 -4.44 -7.50
C GLN A 30 32.05 -3.61 -7.64
N ALA A 31 33.21 -4.13 -7.19
CA ALA A 31 34.49 -3.41 -7.23
C ALA A 31 34.88 -2.85 -8.61
N ASN A 32 34.44 -3.48 -9.70
CA ASN A 32 34.70 -3.08 -11.07
C ASN A 32 33.45 -2.60 -11.81
N ILE A 33 32.34 -2.33 -11.11
CA ILE A 33 31.11 -1.82 -11.72
C ILE A 33 30.67 -0.58 -10.96
N LEU A 34 30.94 0.57 -11.56
CA LEU A 34 30.52 1.88 -11.08
C LEU A 34 29.14 2.18 -11.66
N ALA A 35 28.22 2.68 -10.85
CA ALA A 35 26.87 3.04 -11.25
C ALA A 35 26.66 4.55 -11.07
N ILE A 36 26.12 5.20 -12.10
CA ILE A 36 25.75 6.61 -12.10
C ILE A 36 24.24 6.71 -12.21
N ARG A 37 23.61 7.44 -11.29
CA ARG A 37 22.20 7.82 -11.42
C ARG A 37 22.08 9.22 -12.03
N ILE A 38 21.28 9.33 -13.08
CA ILE A 38 20.94 10.59 -13.76
C ILE A 38 19.43 10.64 -13.89
N ASP A 39 18.82 11.72 -13.41
CA ASP A 39 17.40 11.98 -13.66
C ASP A 39 17.31 12.99 -14.82
N SER A 40 16.45 12.72 -15.79
CA SER A 40 16.26 13.55 -16.97
C SER A 40 14.81 13.99 -17.12
N GLY A 41 14.63 15.28 -17.35
CA GLY A 41 13.34 15.95 -17.25
C GLY A 41 12.83 16.08 -15.80
N LYS A 42 11.81 16.92 -15.63
CA LYS A 42 11.07 17.10 -14.38
C LYS A 42 9.62 17.47 -14.69
N THR A 43 8.68 16.86 -13.97
CA THR A 43 7.28 17.27 -14.03
C THR A 43 7.08 18.55 -13.23
N ILE A 44 6.47 19.56 -13.86
CA ILE A 44 5.87 20.70 -13.19
C ILE A 44 4.37 20.48 -13.18
N TYR A 45 3.86 20.12 -12.00
CA TYR A 45 2.43 19.91 -11.83
C TYR A 45 1.66 21.20 -12.12
N GLY A 46 0.64 21.08 -12.94
CA GLY A 46 -0.30 22.17 -13.14
C GLY A 46 -1.09 22.46 -11.86
N GLN A 47 -1.80 23.58 -11.87
CA GLN A 47 -2.44 24.11 -10.68
C GLN A 47 -3.89 24.47 -10.96
N GLN A 48 -4.73 24.37 -9.93
CA GLN A 48 -6.05 24.96 -9.98
C GLN A 48 -5.97 26.47 -9.74
N ARG A 49 -6.58 27.26 -10.62
CA ARG A 49 -6.69 28.71 -10.51
C ARG A 49 -8.06 29.16 -10.97
N ARG A 50 -8.53 30.31 -10.48
CA ARG A 50 -9.78 30.89 -10.99
C ARG A 50 -9.65 31.14 -12.49
N TYR A 51 -10.58 30.61 -13.27
CA TYR A 51 -10.59 30.76 -14.72
C TYR A 51 -10.92 32.20 -15.10
N GLN A 52 -10.13 32.75 -16.02
CA GLN A 52 -10.33 34.07 -16.61
C GLN A 52 -10.45 33.86 -18.12
N PRO A 53 -11.67 33.93 -18.68
CA PRO A 53 -11.89 33.72 -20.10
C PRO A 53 -11.09 34.70 -20.96
N HIS A 54 -10.55 34.21 -22.06
CA HIS A 54 -9.91 34.99 -23.11
C HIS A 54 -10.64 34.81 -24.44
N PRO A 55 -10.65 35.81 -25.34
CA PRO A 55 -11.32 35.68 -26.64
C PRO A 55 -10.85 34.51 -27.51
N ASP A 56 -9.59 34.10 -27.34
CA ASP A 56 -8.97 33.00 -28.09
C ASP A 56 -9.17 31.63 -27.42
N ASP A 57 -9.94 31.56 -26.33
CA ASP A 57 -10.23 30.29 -25.65
C ASP A 57 -11.32 29.52 -26.40
N THR A 58 -11.04 28.25 -26.70
CA THR A 58 -12.04 27.27 -27.13
C THR A 58 -12.30 26.28 -26.00
N GLN A 59 -13.54 25.78 -25.92
CA GLN A 59 -13.94 24.80 -24.90
C GLN A 59 -14.56 23.58 -25.57
N ASN A 60 -14.12 22.39 -25.16
CA ASN A 60 -14.58 21.12 -25.70
C ASN A 60 -14.98 20.16 -24.58
N LEU A 61 -16.20 19.63 -24.63
CA LEU A 61 -16.70 18.66 -23.67
C LEU A 61 -16.52 17.25 -24.24
N ASP A 62 -15.77 16.40 -23.56
CA ASP A 62 -15.60 15.01 -23.97
C ASP A 62 -16.72 14.09 -23.45
N ASP A 63 -16.71 12.82 -23.90
CA ASP A 63 -17.68 11.79 -23.51
C ASP A 63 -17.60 11.45 -22.01
N ASP A 64 -16.43 11.66 -21.41
CA ASP A 64 -16.21 11.52 -19.97
C ASP A 64 -16.66 12.77 -19.18
N GLY A 65 -17.19 13.80 -19.84
CA GLY A 65 -17.73 15.01 -19.23
C GLY A 65 -16.68 16.02 -18.74
N ASN A 66 -15.41 15.87 -19.11
CA ASN A 66 -14.37 16.86 -18.88
C ASN A 66 -14.54 18.02 -19.87
N LEU A 67 -14.53 19.26 -19.36
CA LEU A 67 -14.57 20.46 -20.19
C LEU A 67 -13.15 20.98 -20.40
N TRP A 68 -12.51 20.55 -21.49
CA TRP A 68 -11.19 20.98 -21.89
C TRP A 68 -11.19 22.43 -22.37
N VAL A 69 -10.11 23.15 -22.10
CA VAL A 69 -9.86 24.52 -22.56
C VAL A 69 -8.57 24.53 -23.35
N GLU A 70 -8.63 25.12 -24.53
CA GLU A 70 -7.47 25.39 -25.38
C GLU A 70 -7.39 26.88 -25.66
N ARG A 71 -6.18 27.39 -25.90
CA ARG A 71 -5.94 28.77 -26.31
C ARG A 71 -4.93 28.79 -27.44
N ASN A 72 -5.29 29.38 -28.57
CA ASN A 72 -4.46 29.38 -29.78
C ASN A 72 -4.00 27.95 -30.16
N ASP A 73 -4.94 27.00 -30.18
CA ASP A 73 -4.71 25.57 -30.45
C ASP A 73 -3.70 24.90 -29.50
N GLN A 74 -3.47 25.47 -28.32
CA GLN A 74 -2.64 24.88 -27.27
C GLN A 74 -3.48 24.44 -26.07
N PRO A 75 -3.34 23.19 -25.59
CA PRO A 75 -4.10 22.70 -24.45
C PRO A 75 -3.72 23.47 -23.18
N LEU A 76 -4.69 24.13 -22.55
CA LEU A 76 -4.48 24.84 -21.29
C LEU A 76 -4.77 23.96 -20.07
N GLY A 77 -5.86 23.17 -20.13
CA GLY A 77 -6.32 22.37 -19.01
C GLY A 77 -7.81 22.05 -19.09
N ALA A 78 -8.46 21.82 -17.94
CA ALA A 78 -9.90 21.59 -17.84
C ALA A 78 -10.57 22.52 -16.83
N LEU A 79 -11.82 22.89 -17.10
CA LEU A 79 -12.66 23.59 -16.13
C LEU A 79 -13.31 22.57 -15.20
N VAL A 80 -13.05 22.73 -13.91
CA VAL A 80 -13.44 21.79 -12.86
C VAL A 80 -14.55 22.35 -11.96
N GLY A 81 -15.30 21.44 -11.34
CA GLY A 81 -16.39 21.73 -10.42
C GLY A 81 -17.70 22.08 -11.11
N GLU A 82 -18.80 21.98 -10.37
CA GLU A 82 -20.18 22.18 -10.89
C GLU A 82 -20.34 23.51 -11.65
N LYS A 83 -19.72 24.59 -11.17
CA LYS A 83 -19.79 25.92 -11.80
C LYS A 83 -18.78 26.15 -12.93
N ARG A 84 -17.81 25.25 -13.11
CA ARG A 84 -16.74 25.35 -14.13
C ARG A 84 -15.99 26.68 -14.10
N GLN A 85 -15.67 27.18 -12.90
CA GLN A 85 -15.02 28.49 -12.67
C GLN A 85 -13.54 28.39 -12.31
N ILE A 86 -13.00 27.17 -12.24
CA ILE A 86 -11.63 26.90 -11.86
C ILE A 86 -11.00 26.12 -13.01
N LEU A 87 -9.86 26.60 -13.49
CA LEU A 87 -9.04 25.89 -14.47
C LEU A 87 -8.00 25.07 -13.71
N ARG A 88 -8.00 23.74 -13.86
CA ARG A 88 -6.82 22.90 -13.58
C ARG A 88 -5.99 22.91 -14.86
N SER A 89 -4.83 23.56 -14.84
CA SER A 89 -3.95 23.56 -16.02
C SER A 89 -3.35 22.18 -16.28
N PHE A 90 -2.88 21.85 -17.47
CA PHE A 90 -2.04 20.65 -17.66
C PHE A 90 -0.72 20.75 -16.89
N ASP A 91 -0.09 19.60 -16.68
CA ASP A 91 1.29 19.52 -16.20
C ASP A 91 2.25 19.88 -17.34
N ARG A 92 3.53 20.09 -17.03
CA ARG A 92 4.57 20.31 -18.03
C ARG A 92 5.78 19.46 -17.75
N LEU A 93 6.44 18.97 -18.81
CA LEU A 93 7.78 18.42 -18.72
C LEU A 93 8.80 19.55 -18.95
N GLU A 94 9.64 19.82 -17.97
CA GLU A 94 10.77 20.76 -18.09
C GLU A 94 12.10 19.99 -18.11
N GLY A 95 13.07 20.48 -18.89
CA GLY A 95 14.40 19.90 -19.02
C GLY A 95 14.54 18.88 -20.16
N SER A 96 15.78 18.69 -20.62
CA SER A 96 16.10 17.79 -21.74
C SER A 96 16.17 16.31 -21.30
N LEU A 97 15.69 15.39 -22.15
CA LEU A 97 15.87 13.95 -21.95
C LEU A 97 17.32 13.52 -22.21
N LEU A 98 17.75 12.45 -21.56
CA LEU A 98 19.11 11.92 -21.71
C LEU A 98 19.35 11.38 -23.13
N LYS A 99 20.38 11.87 -23.82
CA LYS A 99 20.81 11.32 -25.11
C LYS A 99 21.45 9.93 -24.90
N ILE A 100 20.66 8.89 -25.14
CA ILE A 100 21.07 7.49 -24.87
C ILE A 100 22.34 7.10 -25.61
N SER A 101 22.48 7.46 -26.89
CA SER A 101 23.66 7.13 -27.69
C SER A 101 24.97 7.74 -27.15
N TRP A 102 24.89 8.87 -26.47
CA TRP A 102 26.04 9.46 -25.76
C TRP A 102 26.27 8.75 -24.42
N ALA A 103 25.20 8.51 -23.66
CA ALA A 103 25.27 7.92 -22.32
C ALA A 103 25.71 6.45 -22.30
N THR A 104 25.49 5.68 -23.38
CA THR A 104 25.89 4.27 -23.46
C THR A 104 27.20 4.07 -24.23
N ASN A 105 27.88 5.14 -24.65
CA ASN A 105 29.17 5.06 -25.32
C ASN A 105 30.31 5.02 -24.28
N PRO A 106 31.10 3.93 -24.16
CA PRO A 106 32.19 3.87 -23.19
C PRO A 106 33.23 4.99 -23.32
N GLN A 107 33.41 5.55 -24.52
CA GLN A 107 34.38 6.62 -24.79
C GLN A 107 33.95 7.99 -24.24
N THR A 108 32.71 8.15 -23.77
CA THR A 108 32.24 9.39 -23.14
C THR A 108 32.56 9.44 -21.64
N TYR A 109 33.33 8.46 -21.14
CA TYR A 109 33.73 8.34 -19.75
C TYR A 109 35.23 8.13 -19.61
N ARG A 110 35.82 8.79 -18.61
CA ARG A 110 37.21 8.58 -18.20
C ARG A 110 37.32 8.61 -16.68
N LEU A 111 37.82 7.53 -16.10
CA LEU A 111 38.10 7.42 -14.67
C LEU A 111 39.61 7.61 -14.44
N VAL A 112 39.98 8.54 -13.56
CA VAL A 112 41.37 8.89 -13.25
C VAL A 112 41.61 8.78 -11.74
N SER A 113 42.80 8.36 -11.33
CA SER A 113 43.25 8.40 -9.93
C SER A 113 44.75 8.67 -9.87
N ASP A 114 45.17 9.58 -9.00
CA ASP A 114 46.57 9.82 -8.65
C ASP A 114 47.12 8.78 -7.65
N GLN A 115 46.23 8.06 -6.95
CA GLN A 115 46.59 7.13 -5.90
C GLN A 115 46.54 5.65 -6.34
N ASP A 116 45.78 5.34 -7.40
CA ASP A 116 45.71 4.01 -8.01
C ASP A 116 46.51 3.96 -9.32
N PRO A 117 47.64 3.24 -9.38
CA PRO A 117 48.48 3.14 -10.57
C PRO A 117 47.75 2.67 -11.84
N HIS A 118 46.68 1.87 -11.69
CA HIS A 118 45.89 1.38 -12.82
C HIS A 118 45.12 2.49 -13.55
N TYR A 119 44.81 3.58 -12.83
CA TYR A 119 44.00 4.71 -13.30
C TYR A 119 44.79 6.02 -13.41
N HIS A 120 46.10 6.01 -13.18
CA HIS A 120 46.97 7.20 -13.28
C HIS A 120 46.86 7.91 -14.63
N ASN A 121 46.83 7.14 -15.72
CA ASN A 121 46.73 7.70 -17.08
C ASN A 121 45.27 7.88 -17.56
N GLY A 122 44.31 7.60 -16.69
CA GLY A 122 42.88 7.57 -17.01
C GLY A 122 42.46 6.36 -17.83
N GLN A 123 41.31 5.78 -17.50
CA GLN A 123 40.76 4.60 -18.18
C GLN A 123 39.31 4.83 -18.55
N SER A 124 38.91 4.38 -19.74
CA SER A 124 37.50 4.26 -20.10
C SER A 124 36.94 2.91 -19.66
N PRO A 125 35.65 2.83 -19.33
CA PRO A 125 34.99 1.54 -19.11
C PRO A 125 35.05 0.67 -20.37
N ARG A 126 34.95 -0.65 -20.18
CA ARG A 126 34.85 -1.61 -21.28
C ARG A 126 33.47 -1.54 -21.94
N GLN A 127 32.43 -1.43 -21.11
CA GLN A 127 31.04 -1.40 -21.53
C GLN A 127 30.25 -0.47 -20.59
N VAL A 128 29.16 0.09 -21.10
CA VAL A 128 28.20 0.86 -20.32
C VAL A 128 26.81 0.26 -20.52
N PHE A 129 26.26 -0.30 -19.44
CA PHE A 129 24.90 -0.82 -19.42
C PHE A 129 23.94 0.22 -18.87
N ARG A 130 22.66 0.06 -19.14
CA ARG A 130 21.61 1.01 -18.75
C ARG A 130 20.37 0.31 -18.21
N LYS A 131 19.90 0.85 -17.09
CA LYS A 131 18.55 0.64 -16.55
C LYS A 131 17.81 1.98 -16.53
N SER A 132 16.58 2.02 -17.00
CA SER A 132 15.75 3.24 -16.98
C SER A 132 14.36 2.96 -16.43
N LYS A 133 13.80 3.92 -15.69
CA LYS A 133 12.44 3.88 -15.17
C LYS A 133 11.80 5.26 -15.22
N PRO A 134 10.48 5.37 -15.44
CA PRO A 134 9.74 6.60 -15.19
C PRO A 134 10.00 7.06 -13.75
N LEU A 135 10.33 8.33 -13.58
CA LEU A 135 10.48 8.97 -12.27
C LEU A 135 9.14 9.54 -11.80
N ASP A 136 8.36 10.06 -12.74
CA ASP A 136 7.09 10.73 -12.53
C ASP A 136 6.25 10.66 -13.82
N LEU A 137 5.03 11.18 -13.79
CA LEU A 137 4.13 11.30 -14.94
C LEU A 137 3.60 12.73 -15.04
N ALA A 138 3.70 13.33 -16.23
CA ALA A 138 3.15 14.64 -16.55
C ALA A 138 2.06 14.46 -17.60
N GLN A 139 0.81 14.80 -17.26
CA GLN A 139 -0.24 14.89 -18.27
C GLN A 139 -0.17 16.27 -18.93
N ILE A 140 0.32 16.31 -20.17
CA ILE A 140 0.63 17.55 -20.90
C ILE A 140 -0.48 17.96 -21.88
N GLY A 141 -1.49 17.12 -22.05
CA GLY A 141 -2.68 17.40 -22.86
C GLY A 141 -3.78 16.36 -22.61
N PRO A 142 -4.93 16.48 -23.29
CA PRO A 142 -5.96 15.46 -23.27
C PRO A 142 -5.37 14.15 -23.82
N TRP A 143 -5.30 13.10 -22.99
CA TRP A 143 -4.71 11.80 -23.35
C TRP A 143 -3.21 11.80 -23.69
N GLU A 144 -2.53 12.94 -23.55
CA GLU A 144 -1.10 13.08 -23.80
C GLU A 144 -0.30 13.09 -22.51
N ASN A 145 0.67 12.18 -22.43
CA ASN A 145 1.53 12.02 -21.28
C ASN A 145 3.01 12.14 -21.68
N ALA A 146 3.78 12.76 -20.81
CA ALA A 146 5.22 12.75 -20.83
C ALA A 146 5.74 12.25 -19.47
N TRP A 147 6.93 11.66 -19.44
CA TRP A 147 7.51 11.13 -18.21
C TRP A 147 8.98 11.54 -18.09
N PRO A 148 9.39 12.23 -17.02
CA PRO A 148 10.78 12.29 -16.67
C PRO A 148 11.30 10.88 -16.34
N GLN A 149 12.57 10.64 -16.57
CA GLN A 149 13.18 9.32 -16.44
C GLN A 149 14.39 9.35 -15.52
N THR A 150 14.45 8.39 -14.60
CA THR A 150 15.70 8.03 -13.93
C THR A 150 16.43 7.01 -14.80
N HIS A 151 17.71 7.27 -15.04
CA HIS A 151 18.66 6.36 -15.66
C HIS A 151 19.72 5.95 -14.64
N VAL A 152 20.02 4.65 -14.59
CA VAL A 152 21.21 4.12 -13.93
C VAL A 152 22.12 3.57 -15.00
N LEU A 153 23.32 4.13 -15.11
CA LEU A 153 24.36 3.73 -16.06
C LEU A 153 25.43 2.93 -15.32
N TYR A 154 25.65 1.68 -15.72
CA TYR A 154 26.64 0.79 -15.12
C TYR A 154 27.88 0.72 -15.98
N LEU A 155 28.96 1.33 -15.51
CA LEU A 155 30.25 1.36 -16.18
C LEU A 155 31.06 0.15 -15.72
N GLN A 156 31.23 -0.81 -16.61
CA GLN A 156 32.09 -1.96 -16.38
C GLN A 156 33.55 -1.52 -16.55
N LEU A 157 34.26 -1.36 -15.45
CA LEU A 157 35.63 -0.88 -15.42
C LEU A 157 36.63 -1.97 -15.85
N PRO A 158 37.77 -1.60 -16.45
CA PRO A 158 38.78 -2.57 -16.87
C PRO A 158 39.59 -3.16 -15.72
N GLN A 159 39.61 -2.51 -14.56
CA GLN A 159 40.29 -2.92 -13.33
C GLN A 159 39.34 -2.76 -12.14
N VAL A 160 39.64 -3.41 -11.02
CA VAL A 160 38.89 -3.25 -9.76
C VAL A 160 39.36 -2.00 -9.03
N LEU A 161 38.42 -1.25 -8.45
CA LEU A 161 38.74 -0.13 -7.56
C LEU A 161 39.37 -0.63 -6.26
N GLN A 162 40.27 0.17 -5.70
CA GLN A 162 41.02 -0.12 -4.48
C GLN A 162 40.43 0.65 -3.30
N PRO A 163 39.98 -0.02 -2.22
CA PRO A 163 39.39 0.65 -1.07
C PRO A 163 40.31 1.73 -0.47
N GLY A 164 39.75 2.89 -0.14
CA GLY A 164 40.47 4.03 0.41
C GLY A 164 41.07 4.97 -0.63
N GLN A 165 41.13 4.58 -1.90
CA GLN A 165 41.64 5.45 -2.95
C GLN A 165 40.58 6.42 -3.47
N ARG A 166 41.04 7.59 -3.90
CA ARG A 166 40.23 8.62 -4.55
C ARG A 166 40.26 8.48 -6.06
N TYR A 167 39.09 8.62 -6.67
CA TYR A 167 38.89 8.57 -8.10
C TYR A 167 38.14 9.81 -8.56
N ARG A 168 38.42 10.26 -9.78
CA ARG A 168 37.64 11.27 -10.49
C ARG A 168 37.06 10.66 -11.75
N LEU A 169 35.74 10.72 -11.86
CA LEU A 169 35.00 10.37 -13.06
C LEU A 169 34.75 11.63 -13.89
N ASP A 170 35.26 11.64 -15.11
CA ASP A 170 35.01 12.68 -16.11
C ASP A 170 34.01 12.13 -17.14
N MET A 171 32.89 12.84 -17.35
CA MET A 171 31.95 12.60 -18.45
C MET A 171 32.24 13.61 -19.55
N ILE A 172 32.63 13.13 -20.71
CA ILE A 172 33.09 13.94 -21.84
C ILE A 172 32.14 13.83 -23.03
N ASP A 173 32.00 14.91 -23.78
CA ASP A 173 31.32 14.86 -25.07
C ASP A 173 32.22 14.30 -26.18
N THR A 174 31.67 14.20 -27.39
CA THR A 174 32.39 13.70 -28.57
C THR A 174 33.53 14.63 -29.03
N SER A 175 33.59 15.87 -28.54
CA SER A 175 34.71 16.80 -28.77
C SER A 175 35.84 16.65 -27.74
N GLY A 176 35.64 15.82 -26.70
CA GLY A 176 36.56 15.67 -25.58
C GLY A 176 36.38 16.71 -24.46
N THR A 177 35.33 17.54 -24.54
CA THR A 177 35.03 18.54 -23.51
C THR A 177 34.32 17.89 -22.33
N VAL A 178 34.79 18.17 -21.11
CA VAL A 178 34.17 17.68 -19.87
C VAL A 178 32.82 18.35 -19.65
N GLN A 179 31.75 17.56 -19.71
CA GLN A 179 30.37 17.99 -19.48
C GLN A 179 30.00 17.92 -18.00
N ALA A 180 30.48 16.89 -17.30
CA ALA A 180 30.32 16.72 -15.87
C ALA A 180 31.54 16.00 -15.28
N GLN A 181 31.85 16.28 -14.01
CA GLN A 181 32.89 15.57 -13.29
C GLN A 181 32.43 15.30 -11.86
N ARG A 182 32.84 14.16 -11.30
CA ARG A 182 32.58 13.82 -9.90
C ARG A 182 33.76 13.06 -9.32
N SER A 183 34.29 13.57 -8.21
CA SER A 183 35.29 12.87 -7.41
C SER A 183 34.61 12.09 -6.30
N PHE A 184 35.17 10.94 -5.95
CA PHE A 184 34.70 10.10 -4.84
C PHE A 184 35.86 9.28 -4.29
N GLU A 185 35.80 8.98 -2.99
CA GLU A 185 36.66 7.97 -2.37
C GLU A 185 35.92 6.62 -2.40
N TYR A 186 36.57 5.57 -2.90
CA TYR A 186 35.95 4.24 -2.91
C TYR A 186 36.05 3.60 -1.53
N ARG A 187 34.93 3.59 -0.82
CA ARG A 187 34.78 3.17 0.57
C ARG A 187 33.59 2.23 0.72
N PRO A 188 33.73 0.94 0.37
CA PRO A 188 32.63 -0.03 0.49
C PRO A 188 32.14 -0.23 1.94
N ASP A 189 32.89 0.25 2.94
CA ASP A 189 32.52 0.30 4.36
C ASP A 189 31.52 1.43 4.72
N ARG A 190 31.27 2.38 3.81
CA ARG A 190 30.35 3.52 4.07
C ARG A 190 29.61 4.07 2.86
N ASN A 191 30.11 3.93 1.64
CA ASN A 191 29.41 4.46 0.47
C ASN A 191 28.09 3.73 0.29
N PHE A 192 27.07 4.45 -0.14
CA PHE A 192 25.80 3.84 -0.52
C PHE A 192 26.01 2.87 -1.69
N SER A 193 25.21 1.82 -1.78
CA SER A 193 25.07 0.96 -2.96
C SER A 193 23.62 0.51 -3.10
N GLU A 194 23.04 0.68 -4.31
CA GLU A 194 21.69 0.18 -4.59
C GLU A 194 21.59 -1.35 -4.53
N ALA A 195 22.73 -2.05 -4.57
CA ALA A 195 22.79 -3.50 -4.54
C ALA A 195 22.36 -4.08 -3.18
N VAL A 196 22.43 -3.27 -2.10
CA VAL A 196 22.15 -3.70 -0.73
C VAL A 196 20.77 -3.24 -0.28
N HIS A 197 19.84 -4.19 -0.23
CA HIS A 197 18.43 -3.98 0.06
C HIS A 197 18.11 -4.32 1.51
N VAL A 198 17.47 -3.41 2.24
CA VAL A 198 17.02 -3.65 3.63
C VAL A 198 15.73 -2.88 3.87
N SER A 199 14.89 -3.35 4.81
CA SER A 199 13.69 -2.62 5.23
C SER A 199 14.08 -1.22 5.72
N GLN A 200 13.70 -0.18 4.97
CA GLN A 200 13.92 1.22 5.35
C GLN A 200 13.06 1.66 6.55
N VAL A 201 11.99 0.90 6.84
CA VAL A 201 11.20 1.09 8.06
C VAL A 201 12.03 0.69 9.29
N GLY A 202 12.80 -0.39 9.18
CA GLY A 202 13.59 -0.97 10.28
C GLY A 202 13.08 -2.32 10.78
N PHE A 203 13.50 -2.68 11.99
CA PHE A 203 13.16 -3.95 12.66
C PHE A 203 12.90 -3.77 14.17
N GLY A 204 12.05 -4.62 14.74
CA GLY A 204 11.98 -4.81 16.19
C GLY A 204 13.23 -5.53 16.73
N PRO A 205 13.61 -5.33 18.00
CA PRO A 205 14.78 -5.97 18.61
C PRO A 205 14.79 -7.50 18.51
N GLU A 206 13.63 -8.14 18.69
CA GLU A 206 13.47 -9.59 18.64
C GLU A 206 13.03 -10.12 17.27
N ASP A 207 12.91 -9.23 16.28
CA ASP A 207 12.49 -9.64 14.95
C ASP A 207 13.59 -10.42 14.23
N SER A 208 13.17 -11.29 13.31
CA SER A 208 14.09 -11.80 12.29
C SER A 208 14.53 -10.65 11.39
N LYS A 209 15.83 -10.53 11.17
CA LYS A 209 16.43 -9.40 10.44
C LYS A 209 17.21 -9.93 9.25
N ILE A 210 16.83 -9.43 8.07
CA ILE A 210 17.35 -9.86 6.79
C ILE A 210 17.56 -8.65 5.89
N ALA A 211 18.69 -8.64 5.21
CA ALA A 211 18.96 -7.79 4.07
C ALA A 211 19.23 -8.68 2.85
N PHE A 212 19.13 -8.11 1.66
CA PHE A 212 19.39 -8.81 0.41
C PHE A 212 20.48 -8.11 -0.39
N LEU A 213 21.26 -8.89 -1.12
CA LEU A 213 22.23 -8.41 -2.09
C LEU A 213 21.79 -8.90 -3.47
N SER A 214 21.56 -7.97 -4.39
CA SER A 214 21.17 -8.27 -5.76
C SER A 214 21.23 -7.02 -6.63
N THR A 215 21.68 -7.18 -7.88
CA THR A 215 21.66 -6.10 -8.89
C THR A 215 21.23 -6.67 -10.25
N TRP A 216 20.28 -6.01 -10.89
CA TRP A 216 19.97 -6.17 -12.31
C TRP A 216 20.30 -4.86 -13.04
N MET A 217 21.21 -4.94 -14.01
CA MET A 217 21.80 -3.79 -14.69
C MET A 217 20.99 -3.31 -15.91
N GLY A 218 19.76 -3.81 -16.08
CA GLY A 218 18.97 -3.57 -17.27
C GLY A 218 19.48 -4.43 -18.44
N ASP A 219 19.97 -3.77 -19.49
CA ASP A 219 20.53 -4.46 -20.67
C ASP A 219 21.85 -5.21 -20.39
N GLY A 220 22.48 -4.99 -19.23
CA GLY A 220 23.65 -5.74 -18.76
C GLY A 220 23.34 -7.02 -17.99
N GLY A 221 22.07 -7.36 -17.76
CA GLY A 221 21.68 -8.56 -17.02
C GLY A 221 21.97 -8.51 -15.52
N GLY A 222 21.95 -9.68 -14.87
CA GLY A 222 22.17 -9.81 -13.43
C GLY A 222 23.65 -9.79 -13.04
N VAL A 223 23.99 -9.11 -11.94
CA VAL A 223 25.34 -9.18 -11.34
C VAL A 223 25.47 -10.44 -10.49
N HIS A 224 26.56 -11.19 -10.70
CA HIS A 224 26.91 -12.34 -9.88
C HIS A 224 27.86 -11.93 -8.74
N TYR A 225 27.65 -12.48 -7.55
CA TYR A 225 28.44 -12.23 -6.35
C TYR A 225 29.02 -13.55 -5.82
N ALA A 226 30.26 -13.53 -5.34
CA ALA A 226 30.89 -14.74 -4.77
C ALA A 226 30.13 -15.21 -3.52
N GLU A 227 29.84 -16.52 -3.43
CA GLU A 227 28.94 -17.12 -2.42
C GLU A 227 29.40 -16.99 -0.95
N ASP A 228 30.58 -16.42 -0.69
CA ASP A 228 31.16 -16.30 0.64
C ASP A 228 31.64 -14.88 1.00
N LEU A 229 31.21 -13.88 0.21
CA LEU A 229 31.50 -12.47 0.41
C LEU A 229 31.10 -12.00 1.81
N ASN A 230 31.98 -11.24 2.47
CA ASN A 230 31.69 -10.72 3.81
C ASN A 230 30.66 -9.59 3.76
N PHE A 231 29.84 -9.51 4.80
CA PHE A 231 29.06 -8.32 5.10
C PHE A 231 29.19 -7.94 6.57
N TRP A 232 28.91 -6.67 6.85
CA TRP A 232 28.98 -6.07 8.16
C TRP A 232 27.68 -5.32 8.46
N VAL A 233 27.31 -5.28 9.73
CA VAL A 233 26.36 -4.29 10.23
C VAL A 233 27.13 -3.26 11.02
N ILE A 234 26.96 -1.99 10.66
CA ILE A 234 27.56 -0.86 11.34
C ILE A 234 26.48 -0.05 12.06
N GLN A 235 26.78 0.38 13.29
CA GLN A 235 25.97 1.34 14.01
C GLN A 235 26.30 2.75 13.52
N SER A 236 25.31 3.46 12.99
CA SER A 236 25.44 4.83 12.50
C SER A 236 25.16 5.84 13.64
N PRO A 237 25.80 7.02 13.65
CA PRO A 237 25.53 8.08 14.65
C PRO A 237 24.12 8.69 14.55
N GLY A 238 23.28 8.26 13.60
CA GLY A 238 21.87 8.64 13.53
C GLY A 238 21.60 9.95 12.77
N HIS A 239 22.33 10.20 11.70
CA HIS A 239 22.06 11.36 10.85
C HIS A 239 20.83 11.12 9.98
N ARG A 240 19.69 11.71 10.38
CA ARG A 240 18.63 12.05 9.44
C ARG A 240 19.14 13.16 8.53
N SER A 241 19.64 12.81 7.34
CA SER A 241 19.72 13.82 6.28
C SER A 241 18.30 14.32 6.02
N PRO A 242 18.05 15.64 6.04
CA PRO A 242 16.73 16.20 5.72
C PRO A 242 16.32 15.95 4.26
N ASN A 243 17.22 15.42 3.43
CA ASN A 243 16.92 14.98 2.08
C ASN A 243 17.42 13.52 1.89
N PRO A 244 16.54 12.50 2.00
CA PRO A 244 16.95 11.09 1.86
C PRO A 244 17.51 10.76 0.47
N GLU A 245 17.25 11.61 -0.52
CA GLU A 245 17.76 11.48 -1.89
C GLU A 245 19.19 12.00 -2.09
N LYS A 246 19.75 12.72 -1.12
CA LYS A 246 21.16 13.17 -1.15
C LYS A 246 21.86 12.71 0.12
N ILE A 247 22.52 11.55 0.04
CA ILE A 247 23.34 11.01 1.13
C ILE A 247 24.79 11.44 0.93
N ASP A 248 25.28 12.26 1.85
CA ASP A 248 26.72 12.55 1.98
C ASP A 248 27.42 11.35 2.62
N SER A 249 27.67 10.33 1.80
CA SER A 249 28.21 9.04 2.26
C SER A 249 29.63 9.12 2.82
N GLU A 250 30.36 10.22 2.58
CA GLU A 250 31.72 10.43 3.08
C GLU A 250 31.76 10.75 4.59
N LYS A 251 30.68 11.29 5.16
CA LYS A 251 30.61 11.70 6.57
C LYS A 251 30.10 10.65 7.55
N ILE A 252 29.61 9.51 7.05
CA ILE A 252 29.01 8.48 7.92
C ILE A 252 30.09 7.50 8.35
N GLN A 253 30.65 7.71 9.55
CA GLN A 253 31.49 6.71 10.23
C GLN A 253 30.63 5.93 11.22
N GLY A 254 30.62 4.61 11.09
CA GLY A 254 29.87 3.72 11.98
C GLY A 254 30.77 2.72 12.72
N THR A 255 30.30 2.22 13.86
CA THR A 255 31.00 1.18 14.63
C THR A 255 30.53 -0.19 14.16
N LEU A 256 31.46 -1.09 13.84
CA LEU A 256 31.15 -2.49 13.51
C LEU A 256 30.46 -3.16 14.71
N VAL A 257 29.27 -3.74 14.49
CA VAL A 257 28.52 -4.47 15.52
C VAL A 257 28.24 -5.93 15.18
N TYR A 258 28.35 -6.31 13.91
CA TYR A 258 28.15 -7.68 13.45
C TYR A 258 28.87 -7.92 12.13
N GLN A 259 29.34 -9.14 11.93
CA GLN A 259 29.92 -9.62 10.68
C GLN A 259 29.30 -10.96 10.31
N GLY A 260 29.07 -11.18 9.03
CA GLY A 260 28.61 -12.44 8.49
C GLY A 260 29.05 -12.64 7.05
N LYS A 261 28.58 -13.72 6.43
CA LYS A 261 28.76 -14.00 5.01
C LYS A 261 27.41 -14.02 4.31
N ILE A 262 27.38 -13.57 3.06
CA ILE A 262 26.17 -13.69 2.23
C ILE A 262 25.85 -15.18 2.00
N LYS A 263 24.59 -15.47 1.66
CA LYS A 263 24.18 -16.82 1.27
C LYS A 263 23.21 -16.73 0.11
N GLN A 264 23.38 -17.54 -0.94
CA GLN A 264 22.40 -17.58 -2.02
C GLN A 264 21.02 -17.98 -1.48
N ARG A 265 20.03 -17.14 -1.75
CA ARG A 265 18.62 -17.39 -1.39
C ARG A 265 17.84 -17.97 -2.56
N ARG A 266 18.09 -17.44 -3.75
CA ARG A 266 17.40 -17.81 -4.99
C ARG A 266 18.30 -17.51 -6.19
N SER A 267 18.36 -18.43 -7.16
CA SER A 267 19.14 -18.23 -8.40
C SER A 267 18.38 -17.37 -9.42
N ALA A 268 19.07 -16.87 -10.45
CA ALA A 268 18.44 -16.09 -11.52
C ALA A 268 17.49 -16.94 -12.40
N GLU A 269 17.67 -18.26 -12.40
CA GLU A 269 16.94 -19.25 -13.20
C GLU A 269 15.75 -19.87 -12.44
N GLU A 270 15.70 -19.73 -11.12
CA GLU A 270 14.63 -20.27 -10.29
C GLU A 270 13.36 -19.41 -10.40
N GLY A 271 12.25 -20.03 -10.83
CA GLY A 271 10.93 -19.39 -10.90
C GLY A 271 10.31 -19.11 -9.53
N GLU A 272 9.50 -18.05 -9.41
CA GLU A 272 8.91 -17.62 -8.15
C GLU A 272 7.38 -17.63 -8.08
N ASP A 273 6.72 -17.82 -9.22
CA ASP A 273 5.27 -17.94 -9.31
C ASP A 273 4.87 -19.26 -9.98
N LEU A 274 3.55 -19.51 -10.07
CA LEU A 274 2.99 -20.69 -10.72
C LEU A 274 3.27 -20.77 -12.23
N ARG A 275 3.94 -19.76 -12.81
CA ARG A 275 4.34 -19.69 -14.21
C ARG A 275 5.86 -19.77 -14.37
N ASP A 276 6.57 -20.18 -13.31
CA ASP A 276 8.02 -20.30 -13.25
C ASP A 276 8.77 -19.02 -13.66
N ARG A 277 8.18 -17.84 -13.42
CA ARG A 277 8.83 -16.56 -13.75
C ARG A 277 9.71 -16.08 -12.61
N ASN A 278 10.88 -15.54 -12.93
CA ASN A 278 11.70 -14.76 -12.01
C ASN A 278 11.65 -13.26 -12.41
N TYR A 279 11.05 -12.42 -11.57
CA TYR A 279 10.94 -10.98 -11.77
C TYR A 279 12.19 -10.22 -11.33
N ASN A 280 13.07 -10.82 -10.51
CA ASN A 280 14.33 -10.20 -10.11
C ASN A 280 15.35 -10.18 -11.26
N LYS A 281 15.27 -11.16 -12.18
CA LYS A 281 16.19 -11.32 -13.32
C LYS A 281 17.68 -11.35 -12.92
N THR A 282 17.96 -11.73 -11.68
CA THR A 282 19.30 -11.81 -11.09
C THR A 282 19.26 -12.75 -9.89
N THR A 283 20.42 -13.28 -9.49
CA THR A 283 20.56 -14.08 -8.28
C THR A 283 20.39 -13.18 -7.05
N VAL A 284 19.63 -13.67 -6.06
CA VAL A 284 19.38 -12.96 -4.80
C VAL A 284 20.11 -13.67 -3.67
N TYR A 285 20.90 -12.92 -2.91
CA TYR A 285 21.61 -13.41 -1.74
C TYR A 285 21.00 -12.81 -0.47
N GLU A 286 20.85 -13.62 0.58
CA GLU A 286 20.40 -13.19 1.90
C GLU A 286 21.57 -12.89 2.84
N MET A 287 21.38 -11.89 3.70
CA MET A 287 22.28 -11.48 4.78
C MET A 287 21.48 -11.41 6.07
N ARG A 288 21.68 -12.37 6.98
CA ARG A 288 20.95 -12.45 8.26
C ARG A 288 21.78 -11.91 9.41
N PHE A 289 21.18 -11.04 10.21
CA PHE A 289 21.83 -10.36 11.33
C PHE A 289 20.92 -10.31 12.57
N ASP A 290 20.20 -11.41 12.83
CA ASP A 290 19.24 -11.54 13.93
C ASP A 290 19.86 -11.23 15.30
N ALA A 291 21.17 -11.46 15.45
CA ALA A 291 21.95 -11.20 16.66
C ALA A 291 22.03 -9.71 17.05
N VAL A 292 21.82 -8.79 16.11
CA VAL A 292 21.81 -7.35 16.40
C VAL A 292 20.46 -6.98 17.00
N LYS A 293 20.42 -6.77 18.32
CA LYS A 293 19.18 -6.47 19.06
C LYS A 293 19.13 -5.07 19.66
N ARG A 294 20.30 -4.47 19.89
CA ARG A 294 20.41 -3.16 20.52
C ARG A 294 19.64 -2.13 19.70
N SER A 295 18.89 -1.27 20.37
CA SER A 295 18.18 -0.20 19.68
C SER A 295 19.16 0.86 19.17
N GLY A 296 18.92 1.37 17.97
CA GLY A 296 19.80 2.32 17.31
C GLY A 296 19.58 2.40 15.81
N HIS A 297 20.46 3.16 15.16
CA HIS A 297 20.49 3.35 13.71
C HIS A 297 21.62 2.50 13.11
N TYR A 298 21.32 1.80 12.01
CA TYR A 298 22.23 0.82 11.43
C TYR A 298 22.27 0.91 9.91
N ARG A 299 23.35 0.37 9.33
CA ARG A 299 23.49 0.09 7.89
C ARG A 299 24.05 -1.31 7.72
N VAL A 300 23.66 -1.99 6.64
CA VAL A 300 24.31 -3.23 6.19
C VAL A 300 25.30 -2.85 5.10
N CYS A 301 26.55 -3.29 5.23
CA CYS A 301 27.62 -3.03 4.28
C CYS A 301 28.19 -4.35 3.75
N VAL A 302 28.50 -4.41 2.48
CA VAL A 302 29.00 -5.62 1.82
C VAL A 302 30.38 -5.35 1.26
N GLU A 303 31.29 -6.29 1.50
CA GLU A 303 32.67 -6.26 1.03
C GLU A 303 32.72 -5.95 -0.47
N THR A 304 33.55 -4.98 -0.85
CA THR A 304 33.71 -4.46 -2.22
C THR A 304 32.47 -3.86 -2.92
N VAL A 305 31.30 -3.85 -2.28
CA VAL A 305 30.05 -3.39 -2.91
C VAL A 305 29.63 -2.02 -2.37
N GLY A 306 29.52 -1.88 -1.05
CA GLY A 306 28.95 -0.68 -0.42
C GLY A 306 27.86 -1.03 0.58
N CYS A 307 27.09 -0.02 0.99
CA CYS A 307 26.17 -0.11 2.11
C CYS A 307 24.74 0.30 1.75
N SER A 308 23.77 -0.25 2.48
CA SER A 308 22.37 0.13 2.43
C SER A 308 22.13 1.57 2.86
N PHE A 309 20.88 2.03 2.67
CA PHE A 309 20.31 3.13 3.44
C PHE A 309 20.34 2.82 4.95
N GLU A 310 20.31 3.88 5.77
CA GLU A 310 20.17 3.75 7.22
C GLU A 310 18.76 3.25 7.59
N PHE A 311 18.68 2.37 8.59
CA PHE A 311 17.42 1.87 9.15
C PHE A 311 17.48 1.80 10.68
N GLU A 312 16.31 1.81 11.33
CA GLU A 312 16.18 1.74 12.79
C GLU A 312 16.02 0.29 13.27
N ILE A 313 16.69 -0.09 14.35
CA ILE A 313 16.29 -1.23 15.17
C ILE A 313 15.72 -0.65 16.46
N GLY A 314 14.47 -0.97 16.80
CA GLY A 314 13.82 -0.36 17.95
C GLY A 314 12.43 -0.91 18.26
N PRO A 315 11.99 -0.88 19.53
CA PRO A 315 10.71 -1.46 19.94
C PRO A 315 9.48 -0.72 19.37
N LYS A 316 9.66 0.49 18.84
CA LYS A 316 8.58 1.36 18.33
C LYS A 316 8.51 1.46 16.80
N VAL A 317 9.39 0.75 16.08
CA VAL A 317 9.50 0.83 14.61
C VAL A 317 8.15 0.55 13.92
N TRP A 318 7.50 -0.55 14.27
CA TRP A 318 6.20 -0.92 13.69
C TRP A 318 5.07 0.01 14.12
N ALA A 319 5.07 0.47 15.37
CA ALA A 319 4.08 1.44 15.85
C ALA A 319 4.18 2.79 15.13
N LYS A 320 5.41 3.21 14.76
CA LYS A 320 5.63 4.41 13.94
C LYS A 320 5.10 4.20 12.51
N ALA A 321 5.41 3.06 11.89
CA ALA A 321 4.92 2.73 10.55
C ALA A 321 3.38 2.67 10.51
N PHE A 322 2.78 2.02 11.50
CA PHE A 322 1.32 1.94 11.64
C PHE A 322 0.69 3.33 11.78
N ARG A 323 1.22 4.20 12.64
CA ARG A 323 0.69 5.57 12.82
C ARG A 323 0.72 6.39 11.53
N LEU A 324 1.81 6.29 10.77
CA LEU A 324 1.91 6.96 9.46
C LEU A 324 0.88 6.43 8.46
N ALA A 325 0.68 5.11 8.41
CA ALA A 325 -0.32 4.50 7.54
C ALA A 325 -1.75 4.88 7.96
N ALA A 326 -2.05 4.85 9.26
CA ALA A 326 -3.35 5.22 9.81
C ALA A 326 -3.68 6.72 9.63
N GLN A 327 -2.68 7.60 9.60
CA GLN A 327 -2.89 9.01 9.23
C GLN A 327 -3.43 9.16 7.79
N GLY A 328 -3.11 8.21 6.90
CA GLY A 328 -3.74 8.12 5.58
C GLY A 328 -5.25 7.90 5.64
N LEU A 329 -5.75 7.10 6.60
CA LEU A 329 -7.20 6.92 6.82
C LEU A 329 -7.86 8.24 7.23
N TYR A 330 -7.24 8.99 8.14
CA TYR A 330 -7.70 10.32 8.52
C TYR A 330 -7.80 11.27 7.31
N HIS A 331 -6.81 11.26 6.41
CA HIS A 331 -6.85 12.06 5.17
C HIS A 331 -7.93 11.60 4.18
N GLN A 332 -8.32 10.33 4.23
CA GLN A 332 -9.40 9.77 3.41
C GLN A 332 -10.80 9.95 4.01
N ARG A 333 -10.94 10.45 5.25
CA ARG A 333 -12.26 10.68 5.86
C ARG A 333 -13.11 11.63 5.01
N SER A 334 -14.28 11.21 4.56
CA SER A 334 -15.29 12.08 3.97
C SER A 334 -16.14 12.76 5.06
N GLY A 335 -16.79 13.87 4.76
CA GLY A 335 -17.69 14.54 5.70
C GLY A 335 -17.01 15.34 6.82
N ILE A 336 -15.71 15.60 6.75
CA ILE A 336 -14.95 16.42 7.71
C ILE A 336 -13.97 17.38 7.01
N GLU A 337 -13.71 18.54 7.61
CA GLU A 337 -12.61 19.44 7.22
C GLU A 337 -11.26 18.88 7.69
N LEU A 338 -10.22 19.03 6.86
CA LEU A 338 -8.84 18.71 7.25
C LEU A 338 -8.02 19.99 7.39
N GLY A 339 -7.18 20.04 8.42
CA GLY A 339 -6.22 21.11 8.61
C GLY A 339 -5.45 21.00 9.92
N PRO A 340 -4.65 22.04 10.25
CA PRO A 340 -3.94 22.11 11.52
C PRO A 340 -4.90 22.09 12.72
N PRO A 341 -4.52 21.50 13.87
CA PRO A 341 -3.19 20.96 14.19
C PRO A 341 -2.93 19.51 13.73
N PHE A 342 -3.94 18.81 13.20
CA PHE A 342 -3.86 17.36 12.94
C PHE A 342 -3.16 17.01 11.63
N THR A 343 -3.15 17.94 10.66
CA THR A 343 -2.43 17.77 9.39
C THR A 343 -2.03 19.12 8.80
N SER A 344 -0.97 19.14 8.00
CA SER A 344 -0.62 20.32 7.17
C SER A 344 -1.50 20.43 5.92
N VAL A 345 -2.14 19.34 5.49
CA VAL A 345 -3.04 19.31 4.34
C VAL A 345 -4.35 19.99 4.71
N ARG A 346 -4.70 21.07 4.01
CA ARG A 346 -5.99 21.74 4.15
C ARG A 346 -6.98 21.21 3.14
N ARG A 347 -8.16 20.82 3.59
CA ARG A 347 -9.25 20.35 2.74
C ARG A 347 -10.60 20.74 3.32
N SER A 348 -11.41 21.45 2.56
CA SER A 348 -12.80 21.74 2.94
C SER A 348 -13.60 20.46 3.15
N ARG A 349 -14.64 20.53 3.98
CA ARG A 349 -15.52 19.38 4.29
C ARG A 349 -16.26 18.90 3.04
N PRO A 350 -15.96 17.71 2.49
CA PRO A 350 -16.61 17.23 1.29
C PRO A 350 -17.79 16.30 1.64
N PHE A 351 -18.81 16.22 0.78
CA PHE A 351 -19.97 15.33 0.92
C PHE A 351 -20.76 15.41 2.24
N HIS A 352 -20.77 16.56 2.91
CA HIS A 352 -21.59 16.77 4.11
C HIS A 352 -22.86 17.57 3.77
N PRO A 353 -24.06 17.17 4.26
CA PRO A 353 -25.32 17.80 3.87
C PRO A 353 -25.42 19.29 4.23
N GLU A 354 -24.71 19.73 5.27
CA GLU A 354 -24.65 21.14 5.67
C GLU A 354 -23.92 22.03 4.65
N ASP A 355 -23.07 21.44 3.80
CA ASP A 355 -22.36 22.16 2.72
C ASP A 355 -23.14 22.14 1.40
N GLY A 356 -24.42 21.73 1.45
CA GLY A 356 -25.32 21.72 0.29
C GLY A 356 -25.22 20.47 -0.59
N THR A 357 -24.37 19.50 -0.27
CA THR A 357 -24.29 18.25 -1.03
C THR A 357 -25.61 17.48 -0.97
N ARG A 358 -26.12 17.08 -2.14
CA ARG A 358 -27.31 16.23 -2.27
C ARG A 358 -26.89 14.83 -2.72
N ILE A 359 -27.25 13.84 -1.91
CA ILE A 359 -27.04 12.43 -2.24
C ILE A 359 -28.41 11.82 -2.49
N TYR A 360 -28.64 11.37 -3.72
CA TYR A 360 -29.93 10.83 -4.15
C TYR A 360 -30.04 9.35 -3.83
N GLN A 361 -31.21 8.86 -3.49
CA GLN A 361 -31.46 7.43 -3.39
C GLN A 361 -31.51 6.83 -4.80
N SER A 362 -30.84 5.70 -4.99
CA SER A 362 -31.10 4.78 -6.09
C SER A 362 -31.95 3.59 -5.62
N THR A 363 -32.75 3.05 -6.53
CA THR A 363 -33.48 1.78 -6.35
C THR A 363 -32.60 0.55 -6.60
N THR A 364 -31.39 0.76 -7.12
CA THR A 364 -30.44 -0.29 -7.47
C THR A 364 -29.59 -0.69 -6.26
N PRO A 365 -29.59 -1.97 -5.84
CA PRO A 365 -28.69 -2.45 -4.79
C PRO A 365 -27.26 -2.61 -5.30
N LEU A 366 -26.26 -2.56 -4.41
CA LEU A 366 -24.85 -2.73 -4.79
C LEU A 366 -24.59 -4.11 -5.40
N LEU A 367 -25.27 -5.15 -4.90
CA LEU A 367 -25.22 -6.50 -5.50
C LEU A 367 -25.65 -6.55 -6.98
N ALA A 368 -26.30 -5.50 -7.50
CA ALA A 368 -26.75 -5.44 -8.88
C ALA A 368 -25.82 -4.64 -9.81
N THR A 369 -24.57 -4.38 -9.41
CA THR A 369 -23.59 -3.61 -10.19
C THR A 369 -22.20 -4.24 -10.19
N GLY A 370 -21.34 -3.80 -11.11
CA GLY A 370 -19.92 -4.16 -11.19
C GLY A 370 -19.12 -3.85 -9.93
N ASN A 371 -19.58 -2.84 -9.17
CA ASN A 371 -18.98 -2.41 -7.91
C ASN A 371 -19.28 -3.34 -6.72
N GLY A 372 -20.19 -4.31 -6.90
CA GLY A 372 -20.57 -5.29 -5.90
C GLY A 372 -19.76 -6.60 -6.00
N LEU A 373 -20.47 -7.71 -6.13
CA LEU A 373 -19.88 -9.06 -6.24
C LEU A 373 -19.84 -9.60 -7.69
N HIS A 374 -20.30 -8.82 -8.66
CA HIS A 374 -20.39 -9.18 -10.07
C HIS A 374 -19.48 -8.29 -10.91
N TYR A 375 -18.16 -8.42 -10.74
CA TYR A 375 -17.14 -7.54 -11.33
C TYR A 375 -17.17 -7.45 -12.86
N GLU A 376 -17.86 -8.37 -13.52
CA GLU A 376 -18.08 -8.38 -14.96
C GLU A 376 -19.22 -7.45 -15.44
N TRP A 377 -20.00 -6.87 -14.52
CA TRP A 377 -21.09 -5.94 -14.84
C TRP A 377 -20.62 -4.50 -14.89
N ASP A 378 -21.46 -3.62 -15.46
CA ASP A 378 -21.20 -2.19 -15.45
C ASP A 378 -21.28 -1.60 -14.03
N ASN A 379 -20.37 -0.68 -13.72
CA ASN A 379 -20.24 -0.06 -12.40
C ASN A 379 -21.35 0.96 -12.10
N PHE A 380 -21.80 1.73 -13.11
CA PHE A 380 -22.55 2.97 -12.91
C PHE A 380 -23.95 2.95 -13.53
N ALA A 381 -24.14 2.31 -14.68
CA ALA A 381 -25.34 2.42 -15.50
C ALA A 381 -26.61 2.04 -14.72
N ALA A 382 -26.60 0.91 -14.01
CA ALA A 382 -27.74 0.48 -13.20
C ALA A 382 -27.98 1.41 -12.00
N LEU A 383 -26.93 1.94 -11.36
CA LEU A 383 -27.06 2.88 -10.27
C LEU A 383 -27.74 4.18 -10.74
N VAL A 384 -27.26 4.75 -11.84
CA VAL A 384 -27.77 5.98 -12.45
C VAL A 384 -29.21 5.80 -12.93
N ALA A 385 -29.51 4.69 -13.63
CA ALA A 385 -30.86 4.37 -14.09
C ALA A 385 -31.86 4.22 -12.92
N GLY A 386 -31.39 3.75 -11.77
CA GLY A 386 -32.20 3.58 -10.56
C GLY A 386 -32.40 4.85 -9.74
N LYS A 387 -31.78 5.99 -10.10
CA LYS A 387 -31.85 7.25 -9.34
C LYS A 387 -33.29 7.72 -9.14
N THR A 388 -33.58 8.18 -7.93
CA THR A 388 -34.83 8.86 -7.55
C THR A 388 -34.56 10.31 -7.14
N ASP A 389 -35.60 11.07 -6.80
CA ASP A 389 -35.48 12.43 -6.26
C ASP A 389 -35.46 12.48 -4.73
N GLN A 390 -35.59 11.33 -4.06
CA GLN A 390 -35.41 11.24 -2.62
C GLN A 390 -33.94 11.38 -2.26
N THR A 391 -33.63 12.14 -1.20
CA THR A 391 -32.25 12.30 -0.72
C THR A 391 -31.97 11.52 0.55
N VAL A 392 -30.71 11.18 0.77
CA VAL A 392 -30.23 10.41 1.92
C VAL A 392 -29.12 11.21 2.62
N LYS A 393 -29.12 11.21 3.95
CA LYS A 393 -28.04 11.80 4.76
C LYS A 393 -26.89 10.80 4.87
N ALA A 394 -25.96 10.83 3.91
CA ALA A 394 -24.88 9.86 3.79
C ALA A 394 -23.50 10.55 3.85
N TRP A 395 -23.05 10.90 5.05
CA TRP A 395 -21.76 11.55 5.29
C TRP A 395 -20.90 10.77 6.29
N GLY A 396 -19.58 10.93 6.18
CA GLY A 396 -18.59 10.10 6.86
C GLY A 396 -18.02 9.02 5.95
N GLY A 397 -17.30 8.06 6.53
CA GLY A 397 -16.62 7.00 5.79
C GLY A 397 -15.28 7.44 5.23
N TYR A 398 -14.53 6.48 4.65
CA TYR A 398 -13.31 6.75 3.91
C TYR A 398 -13.58 6.70 2.42
N PHE A 399 -13.10 7.69 1.68
CA PHE A 399 -12.89 7.53 0.24
C PHE A 399 -12.05 6.28 -0.01
N ASP A 400 -12.49 5.41 -0.92
CA ASP A 400 -11.85 4.11 -1.12
C ASP A 400 -10.44 4.27 -1.67
N ALA A 401 -10.29 5.01 -2.77
CA ALA A 401 -8.99 5.20 -3.40
C ALA A 401 -8.77 6.67 -3.79
N GLY A 402 -8.36 6.89 -5.04
CA GLY A 402 -8.24 8.22 -5.64
C GLY A 402 -9.59 8.83 -6.04
N ASP A 403 -10.65 8.03 -6.03
CA ASP A 403 -12.03 8.43 -6.22
C ASP A 403 -12.78 8.65 -4.90
N TRP A 404 -14.07 8.93 -4.99
CA TRP A 404 -14.85 9.44 -3.86
C TRP A 404 -15.92 8.48 -3.35
N ASP A 405 -15.93 7.24 -3.80
CA ASP A 405 -16.95 6.28 -3.43
C ASP A 405 -16.75 5.76 -1.99
N ARG A 406 -17.84 5.23 -1.43
CA ARG A 406 -17.85 4.60 -0.09
C ARG A 406 -18.81 3.42 -0.15
N ARG A 407 -18.29 2.21 -0.27
CA ARG A 407 -19.06 0.97 -0.46
C ARG A 407 -18.86 0.01 0.69
N ILE A 408 -19.80 -0.92 0.88
CA ILE A 408 -19.87 -1.73 2.10
C ILE A 408 -18.59 -2.55 2.36
N GLN A 409 -17.92 -3.00 1.31
CA GLN A 409 -16.66 -3.75 1.42
C GLN A 409 -15.55 -2.94 2.13
N HIS A 410 -15.63 -1.62 2.18
CA HIS A 410 -14.64 -0.76 2.84
C HIS A 410 -14.73 -0.86 4.38
N LEU A 411 -15.80 -1.45 4.93
CA LEU A 411 -15.85 -1.83 6.36
C LEU A 411 -14.81 -2.90 6.74
N GLU A 412 -14.09 -3.49 5.78
CA GLU A 412 -12.93 -4.32 6.11
C GLU A 412 -11.90 -3.52 6.93
N VAL A 413 -11.68 -2.24 6.63
CA VAL A 413 -10.76 -1.38 7.41
C VAL A 413 -11.23 -1.28 8.87
N THR A 414 -12.50 -0.97 9.10
CA THR A 414 -13.10 -0.94 10.45
C THR A 414 -12.89 -2.27 11.17
N ARG A 415 -13.18 -3.40 10.50
CA ARG A 415 -13.02 -4.74 11.10
C ARG A 415 -11.58 -5.01 11.51
N LEU A 416 -10.59 -4.67 10.67
CA LEU A 416 -9.17 -4.89 10.96
C LEU A 416 -8.68 -3.99 12.10
N LEU A 417 -9.17 -2.76 12.21
CA LEU A 417 -8.87 -1.88 13.34
C LEU A 417 -9.47 -2.40 14.65
N LEU A 418 -10.70 -2.93 14.61
CA LEU A 418 -11.31 -3.60 15.76
C LEU A 418 -10.54 -4.87 16.15
N GLU A 419 -10.10 -5.67 15.18
CA GLU A 419 -9.27 -6.86 15.43
C GLU A 419 -7.91 -6.51 16.04
N LEU A 420 -7.32 -5.39 15.63
CA LEU A 420 -6.07 -4.90 16.21
C LEU A 420 -6.22 -4.63 17.72
N LEU A 421 -7.36 -4.10 18.15
CA LEU A 421 -7.68 -3.85 19.55
C LEU A 421 -7.87 -5.13 20.38
N GLU A 422 -8.12 -6.27 19.74
CA GLU A 422 -8.20 -7.58 20.42
C GLU A 422 -6.82 -8.15 20.74
N VAL A 423 -5.80 -7.80 19.93
CA VAL A 423 -4.44 -8.35 20.04
C VAL A 423 -3.42 -7.33 20.56
N THR A 424 -3.79 -6.05 20.61
CA THR A 424 -2.92 -4.96 21.06
C THR A 424 -3.68 -4.01 22.01
N PRO A 425 -3.14 -3.73 23.20
CA PRO A 425 -3.69 -2.70 24.08
C PRO A 425 -3.80 -1.34 23.38
N ALA A 426 -4.96 -0.70 23.52
CA ALA A 426 -5.29 0.51 22.78
C ALA A 426 -4.37 1.70 23.11
N ASP A 427 -3.89 1.79 24.36
CA ASP A 427 -2.96 2.82 24.85
C ASP A 427 -1.58 2.79 24.16
N ARG A 428 -1.25 1.70 23.46
CA ARG A 428 -0.01 1.58 22.68
C ARG A 428 -0.09 2.26 21.32
N ILE A 429 -1.26 2.72 20.91
CA ILE A 429 -1.51 3.24 19.56
C ILE A 429 -2.24 4.59 19.66
N GLN A 430 -1.53 5.68 19.34
CA GLN A 430 -2.07 7.04 19.31
C GLN A 430 -1.95 7.59 17.90
N LEU A 431 -3.04 8.01 17.28
CA LEU A 431 -3.13 8.46 15.89
C LEU A 431 -3.12 9.98 15.72
N THR A 432 -3.26 10.75 16.81
CA THR A 432 -3.31 12.23 16.78
C THR A 432 -4.45 12.73 15.88
N LEU A 433 -5.67 12.43 16.30
CA LEU A 433 -6.92 12.73 15.62
C LEU A 433 -7.66 13.88 16.32
N PRO A 434 -8.65 14.51 15.65
CA PRO A 434 -9.58 15.44 16.31
C PRO A 434 -10.22 14.84 17.57
N GLU A 435 -10.46 13.54 17.56
CA GLU A 435 -11.07 12.80 18.65
C GLU A 435 -10.12 12.46 19.81
N SER A 436 -8.79 12.67 19.69
CA SER A 436 -7.80 12.21 20.67
C SER A 436 -7.90 12.79 22.09
N GLN A 437 -8.85 13.70 22.34
CA GLN A 437 -9.15 14.24 23.67
C GLN A 437 -10.46 13.68 24.25
N ASN A 438 -11.13 12.77 23.55
CA ASN A 438 -12.33 12.11 24.02
C ASN A 438 -11.97 10.87 24.88
N GLU A 439 -12.99 10.12 25.30
CA GLU A 439 -12.82 8.94 26.15
C GLU A 439 -12.48 7.66 25.37
N LEU A 440 -12.63 7.64 24.04
CA LEU A 440 -12.33 6.48 23.21
C LEU A 440 -10.83 6.46 22.85
N PRO A 441 -10.24 5.27 22.68
CA PRO A 441 -8.94 5.17 22.05
C PRO A 441 -9.02 5.59 20.57
N ASP A 442 -8.03 6.34 20.10
CA ASP A 442 -7.94 6.82 18.71
C ASP A 442 -8.24 5.77 17.64
N VAL A 443 -7.74 4.54 17.82
CA VAL A 443 -7.96 3.43 16.87
C VAL A 443 -9.44 3.03 16.81
N LEU A 444 -10.14 3.12 17.94
CA LEU A 444 -11.57 2.87 18.00
C LEU A 444 -12.33 4.02 17.34
N ASP A 445 -12.00 5.28 17.61
CA ASP A 445 -12.61 6.43 16.91
C ASP A 445 -12.45 6.30 15.38
N GLU A 446 -11.25 5.98 14.93
CA GLU A 446 -10.96 5.76 13.51
C GLU A 446 -11.83 4.61 12.97
N ALA A 447 -11.88 3.46 13.64
CA ALA A 447 -12.72 2.34 13.22
C ALA A 447 -14.21 2.72 13.11
N LEU A 448 -14.72 3.48 14.07
CA LEU A 448 -16.12 3.90 14.13
C LEU A 448 -16.49 4.92 13.06
N TRP A 449 -15.54 5.69 12.50
CA TRP A 449 -15.82 6.71 11.49
C TRP A 449 -16.57 6.15 10.27
N SER A 450 -16.10 5.02 9.74
CA SER A 450 -16.76 4.34 8.63
C SER A 450 -17.99 3.54 9.06
N LEU A 451 -17.99 2.97 10.27
CA LEU A 451 -19.17 2.27 10.79
C LEU A 451 -20.37 3.20 10.97
N ASP A 452 -20.13 4.40 11.48
CA ASP A 452 -21.15 5.42 11.69
C ASP A 452 -21.75 5.90 10.36
N PHE A 453 -20.95 5.99 9.30
CA PHE A 453 -21.45 6.27 7.96
C PHE A 453 -22.48 5.22 7.52
N PHE A 454 -22.19 3.93 7.67
CA PHE A 454 -23.15 2.89 7.32
C PHE A 454 -24.34 2.81 8.27
N GLN A 455 -24.18 3.18 9.54
CA GLN A 455 -25.33 3.29 10.43
C GLN A 455 -26.30 4.39 10.00
N ARG A 456 -25.81 5.54 9.49
CA ARG A 456 -26.66 6.59 8.88
C ARG A 456 -27.36 6.11 7.61
N LEU A 457 -26.79 5.11 6.93
CA LEU A 457 -27.36 4.47 5.75
C LEU A 457 -28.38 3.36 6.09
N GLN A 458 -28.52 2.99 7.36
CA GLN A 458 -29.52 2.01 7.80
C GLN A 458 -30.94 2.59 7.67
N ARG A 459 -31.85 1.79 7.11
CA ARG A 459 -33.28 2.11 7.02
C ARG A 459 -34.05 1.62 8.23
N ALA A 460 -35.26 2.14 8.39
CA ALA A 460 -36.18 1.76 9.47
C ALA A 460 -36.55 0.26 9.49
N ASP A 461 -36.49 -0.43 8.34
CA ASP A 461 -36.70 -1.88 8.24
C ASP A 461 -35.45 -2.73 8.56
N GLY A 462 -34.36 -2.06 8.95
CA GLY A 462 -33.06 -2.64 9.28
C GLY A 462 -32.08 -2.72 8.12
N GLY A 463 -32.53 -2.57 6.87
CA GLY A 463 -31.70 -2.77 5.69
C GLY A 463 -30.59 -1.73 5.55
N ILE A 464 -29.38 -2.20 5.23
CA ILE A 464 -28.20 -1.36 5.02
C ILE A 464 -27.99 -1.13 3.54
N ARG A 465 -27.96 0.14 3.13
CA ARG A 465 -27.59 0.52 1.76
C ARG A 465 -26.13 0.13 1.49
N GLY A 466 -25.84 -0.29 0.26
CA GLY A 466 -24.49 -0.71 -0.11
C GLY A 466 -23.43 0.39 -0.12
N GLY A 467 -23.79 1.64 0.18
CA GLY A 467 -22.87 2.77 0.21
C GLY A 467 -23.35 3.91 -0.66
N ILE A 468 -22.41 4.76 -1.08
CA ILE A 468 -22.66 5.80 -2.08
C ILE A 468 -21.60 5.83 -3.17
N GLU A 469 -21.98 6.37 -4.31
CA GLU A 469 -21.19 6.40 -5.53
C GLU A 469 -21.60 7.60 -6.41
N SER A 470 -20.64 8.16 -7.13
CA SER A 470 -20.85 9.20 -8.14
C SER A 470 -21.37 8.60 -9.44
N ALA A 471 -21.96 9.42 -10.33
CA ALA A 471 -22.52 8.92 -11.58
C ALA A 471 -21.47 8.32 -12.55
N ASN A 472 -20.19 8.60 -12.34
CA ASN A 472 -19.03 8.02 -13.01
C ASN A 472 -17.77 8.32 -12.15
N HIS A 473 -16.58 7.91 -12.60
CA HIS A 473 -15.31 8.31 -12.01
C HIS A 473 -15.14 9.85 -11.95
N PRO A 474 -14.37 10.38 -10.98
CA PRO A 474 -14.14 11.81 -10.85
C PRO A 474 -13.63 12.44 -12.14
N LYS A 475 -14.07 13.67 -12.44
CA LYS A 475 -13.55 14.41 -13.59
C LYS A 475 -12.08 14.76 -13.39
N TRP A 476 -11.34 14.85 -14.49
CA TRP A 476 -9.93 15.14 -14.43
C TRP A 476 -9.68 16.48 -13.73
N GLY A 477 -8.77 16.45 -12.76
CA GLY A 477 -8.39 17.63 -12.00
C GLY A 477 -9.40 18.05 -10.92
N GLU A 478 -10.55 17.40 -10.79
CA GLU A 478 -11.47 17.64 -9.67
C GLU A 478 -10.94 17.06 -8.37
N THR A 479 -11.34 17.71 -7.27
CA THR A 479 -11.06 17.24 -5.91
C THR A 479 -12.38 16.89 -5.23
N SER A 480 -12.35 16.11 -4.14
CA SER A 480 -13.55 15.63 -3.43
C SER A 480 -14.55 16.73 -3.05
N TRP A 481 -14.11 17.95 -2.74
CA TRP A 481 -14.99 19.07 -2.38
C TRP A 481 -15.53 19.85 -3.60
N GLN A 482 -15.18 19.41 -4.81
CA GLN A 482 -15.58 19.98 -6.09
C GLN A 482 -16.36 18.99 -6.95
N GLU A 483 -16.66 17.77 -6.45
CA GLU A 483 -17.42 16.76 -7.18
C GLU A 483 -18.63 17.38 -7.89
N SER A 484 -18.59 17.36 -9.22
CA SER A 484 -19.61 17.96 -10.08
C SER A 484 -20.67 16.96 -10.52
N GLN A 485 -20.45 15.67 -10.28
CA GLN A 485 -21.35 14.61 -10.70
C GLN A 485 -22.48 14.40 -9.70
N THR A 486 -23.56 13.81 -10.19
CA THR A 486 -24.65 13.38 -9.31
C THR A 486 -24.16 12.24 -8.42
N ILE A 487 -24.45 12.33 -7.13
CA ILE A 487 -24.06 11.33 -6.13
C ILE A 487 -25.29 10.55 -5.70
N MET A 488 -25.19 9.23 -5.64
CA MET A 488 -26.29 8.35 -5.28
C MET A 488 -25.92 7.37 -4.17
N ALA A 489 -26.88 7.09 -3.29
CA ALA A 489 -26.83 5.99 -2.34
C ALA A 489 -27.53 4.76 -2.93
N TYR A 490 -26.86 3.62 -2.90
CA TYR A 490 -27.46 2.34 -3.33
C TYR A 490 -28.73 2.01 -2.53
N ALA A 491 -29.56 1.13 -3.08
CA ALA A 491 -30.61 0.47 -2.32
C ALA A 491 -30.01 -0.52 -1.30
N PRO A 492 -30.74 -0.89 -0.24
CA PRO A 492 -30.31 -1.94 0.67
C PRO A 492 -30.33 -3.31 0.01
N ASP A 493 -29.43 -4.16 0.47
CA ASP A 493 -29.32 -5.55 0.02
C ASP A 493 -28.82 -6.48 1.12
N VAL A 494 -28.89 -7.78 0.87
CA VAL A 494 -28.52 -8.82 1.84
C VAL A 494 -27.03 -8.84 2.14
N TRP A 495 -26.16 -8.63 1.16
CA TRP A 495 -24.71 -8.67 1.35
C TRP A 495 -24.27 -7.49 2.19
N SER A 496 -24.74 -6.30 1.83
CA SER A 496 -24.44 -5.07 2.53
C SER A 496 -24.88 -5.13 4.00
N SER A 497 -26.06 -5.69 4.23
CA SER A 497 -26.62 -5.87 5.57
C SER A 497 -25.89 -6.93 6.40
N TYR A 498 -25.43 -8.03 5.80
CA TYR A 498 -24.62 -9.04 6.51
C TYR A 498 -23.24 -8.48 6.89
N VAL A 499 -22.54 -7.83 5.96
CA VAL A 499 -21.21 -7.24 6.24
C VAL A 499 -21.33 -6.23 7.39
N TYR A 500 -22.30 -5.32 7.32
CA TYR A 500 -22.55 -4.37 8.40
C TYR A 500 -22.87 -5.05 9.73
N ALA A 501 -23.77 -6.04 9.74
CA ALA A 501 -24.19 -6.72 10.96
C ALA A 501 -22.99 -7.36 11.69
N GLY A 502 -22.09 -8.03 10.96
CA GLY A 502 -20.89 -8.62 11.54
C GLY A 502 -19.94 -7.57 12.13
N VAL A 503 -19.69 -6.48 11.41
CA VAL A 503 -18.77 -5.42 11.86
C VAL A 503 -19.35 -4.63 13.04
N ALA A 504 -20.64 -4.31 13.02
CA ALA A 504 -21.35 -3.66 14.11
C ALA A 504 -21.41 -4.55 15.37
N ALA A 505 -21.62 -5.86 15.21
CA ALA A 505 -21.57 -6.80 16.32
C ALA A 505 -20.18 -6.90 16.97
N ARG A 506 -19.12 -6.87 16.15
CA ARG A 506 -17.73 -6.79 16.65
C ARG A 506 -17.47 -5.48 17.40
N ALA A 507 -17.93 -4.34 16.87
CA ALA A 507 -17.80 -3.05 17.54
C ALA A 507 -18.52 -3.05 18.90
N ALA A 508 -19.75 -3.56 18.96
CA ALA A 508 -20.49 -3.72 20.20
C ALA A 508 -19.72 -4.60 21.20
N THR A 509 -19.15 -5.73 20.75
CA THR A 509 -18.36 -6.64 21.60
C THR A 509 -17.17 -5.91 22.22
N GLN A 510 -16.46 -5.10 21.44
CA GLN A 510 -15.29 -4.35 21.91
C GLN A 510 -15.66 -3.25 22.93
N MET A 511 -16.87 -2.68 22.81
CA MET A 511 -17.32 -1.54 23.62
C MET A 511 -18.10 -1.94 24.87
N GLN A 512 -18.65 -3.16 24.94
CA GLN A 512 -19.62 -3.58 25.95
C GLN A 512 -19.19 -3.29 27.40
N SER A 513 -17.92 -3.52 27.75
CA SER A 513 -17.46 -3.36 29.14
C SER A 513 -17.17 -1.92 29.56
N HIS A 514 -16.89 -1.01 28.62
CA HIS A 514 -16.42 0.36 28.92
C HIS A 514 -17.38 1.45 28.42
N TRP A 515 -18.13 1.20 27.35
CA TRP A 515 -19.10 2.12 26.73
C TRP A 515 -20.42 1.40 26.41
N PRO A 516 -21.18 0.94 27.42
CA PRO A 516 -22.34 0.08 27.24
C PRO A 516 -23.45 0.71 26.40
N GLU A 517 -23.72 2.01 26.53
CA GLU A 517 -24.72 2.71 25.72
C GLU A 517 -24.37 2.71 24.22
N ARG A 518 -23.11 3.00 23.88
CA ARG A 518 -22.63 2.94 22.49
C ARG A 518 -22.62 1.50 21.97
N SER A 519 -22.23 0.55 22.81
CA SER A 519 -22.34 -0.88 22.51
C SER A 519 -23.77 -1.28 22.17
N ASP A 520 -24.75 -0.89 22.98
CA ASP A 520 -26.16 -1.23 22.78
C ASP A 520 -26.74 -0.62 21.49
N ARG A 521 -26.30 0.60 21.13
CA ARG A 521 -26.63 1.22 19.85
C ARG A 521 -26.16 0.36 18.67
N TYR A 522 -24.90 -0.08 18.65
CA TYR A 522 -24.40 -0.94 17.57
C TYR A 522 -24.98 -2.36 17.61
N ARG A 523 -25.21 -2.92 18.81
CA ARG A 523 -25.88 -4.22 18.98
C ARG A 523 -27.27 -4.20 18.35
N THR A 524 -28.10 -3.20 18.71
CA THR A 524 -29.46 -3.07 18.18
C THR A 524 -29.45 -2.92 16.66
N SER A 525 -28.56 -2.06 16.16
CA SER A 525 -28.40 -1.81 14.72
C SER A 525 -27.93 -3.06 13.96
N ALA A 526 -27.01 -3.85 14.53
CA ALA A 526 -26.55 -5.12 13.96
C ALA A 526 -27.66 -6.15 13.86
N LEU A 527 -28.48 -6.29 14.92
CA LEU A 527 -29.61 -7.22 14.95
C LEU A 527 -30.67 -6.87 13.90
N GLN A 528 -31.01 -5.59 13.79
CA GLN A 528 -31.94 -5.11 12.76
C GLN A 528 -31.43 -5.40 11.34
N ALA A 529 -30.13 -5.19 11.09
CA ALA A 529 -29.50 -5.49 9.80
C ALA A 529 -29.50 -6.99 9.49
N MET A 530 -29.14 -7.83 10.46
CA MET A 530 -29.17 -9.29 10.31
C MET A 530 -30.59 -9.79 10.04
N ASP A 531 -31.58 -9.30 10.78
CA ASP A 531 -32.97 -9.69 10.60
C ASP A 531 -33.53 -9.25 9.25
N TYR A 532 -33.18 -8.04 8.79
CA TYR A 532 -33.48 -7.62 7.43
C TYR A 532 -32.87 -8.59 6.41
N ALA A 533 -31.59 -8.90 6.54
CA ALA A 533 -30.85 -9.73 5.61
C ALA A 533 -31.44 -11.15 5.55
N GLU A 534 -31.70 -11.79 6.69
CA GLU A 534 -32.28 -13.15 6.75
C GLU A 534 -33.67 -13.22 6.09
N ARG A 535 -34.55 -12.23 6.35
CA ARG A 535 -35.89 -12.18 5.73
C ARG A 535 -35.81 -12.08 4.20
N HIS A 536 -34.83 -11.36 3.67
CA HIS A 536 -34.64 -11.18 2.23
C HIS A 536 -33.87 -12.35 1.60
N TYR A 537 -32.91 -12.93 2.32
CA TYR A 537 -32.13 -14.09 1.90
C TYR A 537 -33.03 -15.30 1.63
N VAL A 538 -34.00 -15.57 2.51
CA VAL A 538 -34.98 -16.65 2.32
C VAL A 538 -35.78 -16.44 1.03
N LYS A 539 -36.19 -15.20 0.73
CA LYS A 539 -36.93 -14.88 -0.51
C LYS A 539 -36.07 -15.05 -1.77
N LEU A 540 -34.81 -14.62 -1.71
CA LEU A 540 -33.88 -14.74 -2.83
C LEU A 540 -33.50 -16.20 -3.10
N SER A 541 -33.14 -16.94 -2.06
CA SER A 541 -32.77 -18.37 -2.15
C SER A 541 -33.93 -19.28 -2.55
N ALA A 542 -35.18 -18.89 -2.25
CA ALA A 542 -36.36 -19.61 -2.73
C ALA A 542 -36.62 -19.44 -4.24
N LYS A 543 -36.19 -18.31 -4.82
CA LYS A 543 -36.29 -18.06 -6.27
C LYS A 543 -35.24 -18.84 -7.06
N ASP A 544 -34.02 -18.91 -6.54
CA ASP A 544 -32.94 -19.71 -7.10
C ASP A 544 -31.91 -20.08 -6.02
N LYS A 545 -31.80 -21.37 -5.70
CA LYS A 545 -30.89 -21.90 -4.65
C LYS A 545 -29.41 -21.78 -5.03
N THR A 546 -29.11 -21.63 -6.32
CA THR A 546 -27.75 -21.58 -6.88
C THR A 546 -27.29 -20.17 -7.24
N ALA A 547 -28.19 -19.19 -7.34
CA ALA A 547 -27.87 -17.84 -7.85
C ALA A 547 -27.06 -16.93 -6.91
N LEU A 548 -27.11 -17.11 -5.59
CA LEU A 548 -26.44 -16.16 -4.70
C LEU A 548 -24.92 -16.39 -4.68
N HIS A 549 -24.19 -15.34 -5.05
CA HIS A 549 -22.73 -15.28 -5.03
C HIS A 549 -22.17 -15.77 -3.69
N HIS A 550 -21.05 -16.51 -3.72
CA HIS A 550 -20.48 -17.12 -2.52
C HIS A 550 -20.12 -16.09 -1.44
N GLY A 551 -19.67 -14.90 -1.83
CA GLY A 551 -19.42 -13.78 -0.91
C GLY A 551 -20.62 -13.36 -0.05
N VAL A 552 -21.86 -13.55 -0.53
CA VAL A 552 -23.07 -13.33 0.31
C VAL A 552 -23.16 -14.39 1.42
N LYS A 553 -22.86 -15.64 1.08
CA LYS A 553 -22.90 -16.78 2.02
C LYS A 553 -21.79 -16.65 3.06
N ASP A 554 -20.61 -16.21 2.65
CA ASP A 554 -19.48 -15.98 3.55
C ASP A 554 -19.73 -14.79 4.49
N ALA A 555 -20.27 -13.68 3.98
CA ALA A 555 -20.69 -12.55 4.81
C ALA A 555 -21.77 -12.95 5.82
N ARG A 556 -22.75 -13.76 5.40
CA ARG A 556 -23.78 -14.33 6.30
C ARG A 556 -23.16 -15.20 7.39
N ASN A 557 -22.21 -16.07 7.04
CA ASN A 557 -21.51 -16.92 8.00
C ASN A 557 -20.71 -16.10 9.03
N LEU A 558 -19.97 -15.09 8.56
CA LEU A 558 -19.20 -14.20 9.43
C LEU A 558 -20.12 -13.38 10.35
N ALA A 559 -21.20 -12.80 9.84
CA ALA A 559 -22.16 -12.03 10.64
C ALA A 559 -22.78 -12.88 11.75
N ALA A 560 -23.14 -14.14 11.44
CA ALA A 560 -23.73 -15.06 12.39
C ALA A 560 -22.76 -15.40 13.53
N VAL A 561 -21.48 -15.67 13.25
CA VAL A 561 -20.50 -15.97 14.31
C VAL A 561 -20.17 -14.74 15.16
N GLU A 562 -20.16 -13.53 14.58
CA GLU A 562 -19.94 -12.30 15.34
C GLU A 562 -21.11 -11.97 16.27
N LEU A 563 -22.35 -12.15 15.80
CA LEU A 563 -23.54 -11.99 16.64
C LEU A 563 -23.62 -13.04 17.75
N TRP A 564 -23.31 -14.30 17.42
CA TRP A 564 -23.18 -15.34 18.45
C TRP A 564 -22.08 -15.00 19.46
N ARG A 565 -20.94 -14.47 19.00
CA ARG A 565 -19.84 -14.04 19.87
C ARG A 565 -20.26 -12.91 20.82
N LEU A 566 -21.00 -11.92 20.33
CA LEU A 566 -21.51 -10.78 21.10
C LEU A 566 -22.47 -11.22 22.22
N MET A 567 -23.19 -12.32 22.03
CA MET A 567 -24.17 -12.84 22.97
C MET A 567 -23.54 -13.77 24.02
N SER A 568 -24.37 -14.21 24.99
CA SER A 568 -23.97 -15.03 26.14
C SER A 568 -23.03 -16.19 25.79
N ASN A 569 -22.27 -16.65 26.78
CA ASN A 569 -21.34 -17.77 26.63
C ASN A 569 -22.05 -19.13 26.43
N ASP A 570 -23.35 -19.23 26.73
CA ASP A 570 -24.12 -20.45 26.52
C ASP A 570 -25.31 -20.23 25.56
N PRO A 571 -25.27 -20.75 24.32
CA PRO A 571 -26.38 -20.66 23.38
C PRO A 571 -27.60 -21.49 23.80
N THR A 572 -27.49 -22.37 24.81
CA THR A 572 -28.65 -23.10 25.35
C THR A 572 -29.51 -22.26 26.29
N GLU A 573 -28.96 -21.14 26.79
CA GLU A 573 -29.62 -20.22 27.72
C GLU A 573 -30.14 -18.94 27.02
N ASP A 574 -29.71 -18.68 25.78
CA ASP A 574 -30.07 -17.50 24.99
C ASP A 574 -30.59 -17.93 23.60
N LEU A 575 -31.91 -17.81 23.40
CA LEU A 575 -32.59 -18.17 22.15
C LEU A 575 -32.07 -17.37 20.94
N GLU A 576 -31.66 -16.12 21.14
CA GLU A 576 -31.10 -15.27 20.09
C GLU A 576 -29.69 -15.75 19.72
N ALA A 577 -28.87 -16.08 20.72
CA ALA A 577 -27.55 -16.68 20.53
C ALA A 577 -27.62 -18.03 19.80
N ASN A 578 -28.59 -18.88 20.17
CA ASN A 578 -28.82 -20.17 19.51
C ASN A 578 -29.13 -20.02 18.03
N ARG A 579 -29.97 -19.03 17.68
CA ARG A 579 -30.35 -18.76 16.29
C ARG A 579 -29.13 -18.45 15.43
N TRP A 580 -28.23 -17.58 15.89
CA TRP A 580 -27.03 -17.21 15.14
C TRP A 580 -26.00 -18.34 15.10
N HIS A 581 -25.80 -19.05 16.20
CA HIS A 581 -24.95 -20.24 16.22
C HIS A 581 -25.43 -21.30 15.23
N THR A 582 -26.74 -21.54 15.15
CA THR A 582 -27.34 -22.48 14.20
C THR A 582 -27.09 -22.04 12.75
N ILE A 583 -27.23 -20.75 12.43
CA ILE A 583 -26.92 -20.24 11.09
C ILE A 583 -25.44 -20.39 10.76
N PHE A 584 -24.54 -20.09 11.70
CA PHE A 584 -23.10 -20.29 11.53
C PHE A 584 -22.77 -21.75 11.21
N LEU A 585 -23.26 -22.71 12.01
CA LEU A 585 -23.03 -24.14 11.78
C LEU A 585 -23.63 -24.63 10.45
N ALA A 586 -24.79 -24.10 10.07
CA ALA A 586 -25.44 -24.48 8.81
C ALA A 586 -24.73 -23.93 7.56
N THR A 587 -23.88 -22.91 7.70
CA THR A 587 -23.23 -22.21 6.58
C THR A 587 -21.71 -22.32 6.57
N THR A 588 -21.11 -22.89 7.63
CA THR A 588 -19.67 -23.05 7.70
C THR A 588 -19.19 -24.12 6.73
N VAL A 589 -18.10 -23.82 6.01
CA VAL A 589 -17.44 -24.80 5.17
C VAL A 589 -16.61 -25.76 6.01
N PHE A 590 -15.99 -25.36 7.12
CA PHE A 590 -14.94 -26.13 7.79
C PHE A 590 -15.44 -27.22 8.74
N GLN A 591 -16.28 -28.11 8.22
CA GLN A 591 -16.91 -29.23 8.96
C GLN A 591 -15.91 -30.35 9.32
N HIS A 592 -14.74 -30.38 8.66
CA HIS A 592 -13.67 -31.34 8.94
C HIS A 592 -12.30 -30.64 9.03
N PRO A 593 -11.34 -31.16 9.82
CA PRO A 593 -10.07 -30.48 10.13
C PRO A 593 -9.19 -30.12 8.93
N THR A 594 -9.30 -30.86 7.82
CA THR A 594 -8.46 -30.67 6.63
C THR A 594 -9.11 -29.79 5.57
N GLN A 595 -10.30 -29.25 5.84
CA GLN A 595 -11.02 -28.47 4.84
C GLN A 595 -10.36 -27.10 4.64
N PRO A 596 -10.02 -26.71 3.39
CA PRO A 596 -9.52 -25.38 3.12
C PRO A 596 -10.54 -24.32 3.55
N LEU A 597 -10.08 -23.31 4.29
CA LEU A 597 -10.91 -22.16 4.68
C LEU A 597 -11.12 -21.15 3.55
N TYR A 598 -10.35 -21.30 2.47
CA TYR A 598 -10.37 -20.46 1.29
C TYR A 598 -10.24 -21.32 0.03
N ARG A 599 -11.09 -21.04 -0.95
CA ARG A 599 -10.99 -21.57 -2.31
C ARG A 599 -11.48 -20.50 -3.28
N TRP A 600 -10.64 -20.16 -4.26
CA TRP A 600 -10.95 -19.21 -5.34
C TRP A 600 -12.32 -19.50 -5.95
N GLU A 601 -13.12 -18.44 -6.14
CA GLU A 601 -14.50 -18.47 -6.68
C GLU A 601 -15.50 -19.36 -5.93
N SER A 602 -15.16 -19.87 -4.74
CA SER A 602 -16.02 -20.80 -4.00
C SER A 602 -16.36 -20.35 -2.58
N HIS A 603 -15.38 -19.94 -1.78
CA HIS A 603 -15.59 -19.46 -0.41
C HIS A 603 -14.34 -18.81 0.17
N ASP A 604 -14.53 -17.86 1.07
CA ASP A 604 -13.52 -17.34 1.99
C ASP A 604 -14.11 -17.18 3.40
N GLN A 605 -13.89 -18.19 4.25
CA GLN A 605 -14.38 -18.19 5.64
C GLN A 605 -13.26 -18.12 6.66
N ARG A 606 -12.08 -17.64 6.25
CA ARG A 606 -10.92 -17.49 7.14
C ARG A 606 -11.21 -16.60 8.34
N ASP A 607 -11.92 -15.50 8.13
CA ASP A 607 -12.31 -14.58 9.20
C ASP A 607 -13.32 -15.21 10.17
N ALA A 608 -14.32 -15.93 9.67
CA ALA A 608 -15.29 -16.62 10.52
C ALA A 608 -14.66 -17.74 11.37
N ALA A 609 -13.69 -18.46 10.79
CA ALA A 609 -12.88 -19.45 11.51
C ALA A 609 -12.06 -18.79 12.63
N PHE A 610 -11.47 -17.61 12.39
CA PHE A 610 -10.75 -16.86 13.42
C PHE A 610 -11.66 -16.44 14.58
N VAL A 611 -12.85 -15.89 14.29
CA VAL A 611 -13.81 -15.44 15.30
C VAL A 611 -14.31 -16.60 16.16
N SER A 612 -14.72 -17.71 15.53
CA SER A 612 -15.21 -18.90 16.25
C SER A 612 -14.13 -19.49 17.17
N PHE A 613 -12.87 -19.53 16.72
CA PHE A 613 -11.76 -19.97 17.55
C PHE A 613 -11.57 -19.10 18.80
N ASN A 614 -11.64 -17.78 18.68
CA ASN A 614 -11.48 -16.88 19.82
C ASN A 614 -12.67 -16.95 20.80
N LYS A 615 -13.91 -17.13 20.33
CA LYS A 615 -15.09 -17.39 21.20
C LYS A 615 -14.96 -18.72 21.93
N SER A 616 -14.42 -19.77 21.29
CA SER A 616 -14.22 -21.06 21.95
C SER A 616 -13.16 -21.00 23.07
N LYS A 617 -12.09 -20.21 22.92
CA LYS A 617 -11.06 -20.04 23.95
C LYS A 617 -11.58 -19.45 25.26
N SER A 618 -12.59 -18.57 25.23
CA SER A 618 -13.22 -18.08 26.45
C SER A 618 -14.08 -19.16 27.12
N LEU A 619 -14.81 -19.98 26.35
CA LEU A 619 -15.48 -21.19 26.85
C LEU A 619 -14.49 -22.18 27.51
N TRP A 620 -13.35 -22.43 26.87
CA TRP A 620 -12.34 -23.38 27.38
C TRP A 620 -11.56 -22.84 28.58
N LYS A 621 -11.34 -21.52 28.70
CA LYS A 621 -10.80 -20.92 29.94
C LYS A 621 -11.75 -21.15 31.12
N SER A 622 -13.06 -21.12 30.91
CA SER A 622 -14.06 -21.43 31.94
C SER A 622 -14.09 -22.93 32.30
N ILE A 623 -13.84 -23.83 31.33
CA ILE A 623 -13.83 -25.28 31.55
C ILE A 623 -12.49 -25.79 32.14
N CYS A 624 -11.35 -25.16 31.80
CA CYS A 624 -10.04 -25.51 32.36
C CYS A 624 -9.88 -25.16 33.86
N CYS A 625 -10.79 -24.38 34.44
CA CYS A 625 -10.87 -24.23 35.89
C CYS A 625 -11.51 -25.43 36.61
N MET A 626 -12.05 -26.44 35.90
CA MET A 626 -12.79 -27.53 36.55
C MET A 626 -12.34 -28.96 36.24
N THR A 627 -11.52 -29.28 35.23
CA THR A 627 -11.11 -30.68 35.02
C THR A 627 -9.78 -30.87 34.29
N CYS A 628 -9.09 -31.94 34.70
CA CYS A 628 -7.70 -32.28 34.49
C CYS A 628 -7.28 -32.52 33.02
N GLY A 629 -6.09 -32.01 32.67
CA GLY A 629 -5.00 -32.74 32.00
C GLY A 629 -5.33 -33.68 30.85
N LYS A 630 -5.30 -33.15 29.61
CA LYS A 630 -4.65 -33.67 28.38
C LYS A 630 -5.47 -33.35 27.12
N THR A 631 -4.70 -33.20 26.04
CA THR A 631 -5.03 -33.40 24.61
C THR A 631 -5.55 -32.26 23.72
N HIS A 632 -4.83 -32.12 22.60
CA HIS A 632 -5.21 -31.61 21.26
C HIS A 632 -5.04 -30.12 20.94
N PHE A 633 -3.79 -29.63 20.99
CA PHE A 633 -3.43 -28.27 20.57
C PHE A 633 -2.58 -28.20 19.28
N HIS A 634 -2.28 -29.32 18.61
CA HIS A 634 -1.21 -29.33 17.59
C HIS A 634 -1.63 -29.01 16.15
N GLU A 635 -2.91 -29.05 15.78
CA GLU A 635 -3.28 -29.04 14.36
C GLU A 635 -4.03 -27.80 13.86
N THR A 636 -4.61 -26.97 14.73
CA THR A 636 -5.31 -25.74 14.30
C THR A 636 -4.35 -24.64 13.83
N LEU A 637 -3.09 -24.66 14.28
CA LEU A 637 -2.05 -23.73 13.79
C LEU A 637 -1.60 -24.06 12.36
N TYR A 638 -1.81 -25.30 11.89
CA TYR A 638 -1.47 -25.72 10.53
C TYR A 638 -2.47 -25.16 9.49
N ALA A 639 -3.70 -24.84 9.89
CA ALA A 639 -4.76 -24.33 9.02
C ALA A 639 -4.62 -22.82 8.65
N ILE A 640 -3.75 -22.06 9.34
CA ILE A 640 -3.53 -20.61 9.10
C ILE A 640 -2.46 -20.36 7.99
N GLY A 641 -2.07 -21.38 7.22
CA GLY A 641 -1.33 -21.17 5.98
C GLY A 641 0.16 -20.82 6.15
N MET A 642 0.86 -21.49 7.07
CA MET A 642 2.33 -21.55 7.01
C MET A 642 2.77 -22.79 6.24
N ARG A 643 3.03 -22.66 4.93
CA ARG A 643 3.88 -23.62 4.24
C ARG A 643 5.28 -23.56 4.86
N LYS A 644 5.76 -24.66 5.43
CA LYS A 644 7.19 -24.97 5.44
C LYS A 644 7.40 -26.38 4.94
N GLN A 645 8.25 -26.48 3.92
CA GLN A 645 8.97 -27.69 3.55
C GLN A 645 9.63 -28.28 4.81
N CYS A 646 9.40 -29.57 5.01
CA CYS A 646 10.05 -30.35 6.05
C CYS A 646 11.54 -30.49 5.76
N ALA A 647 12.37 -30.02 6.69
CA ALA A 647 13.66 -30.64 6.99
C ALA A 647 13.99 -30.34 8.47
N GLY A 648 13.69 -31.32 9.34
CA GLY A 648 14.28 -31.54 10.67
C GLY A 648 14.10 -30.46 11.76
N GLY A 649 13.30 -30.76 12.79
CA GLY A 649 13.37 -30.05 14.08
C GLY A 649 12.05 -30.07 14.87
N ILE A 650 11.97 -30.93 15.89
CA ILE A 650 10.90 -31.00 16.88
C ILE A 650 11.05 -29.83 17.87
N PHE A 651 10.00 -29.03 18.09
CA PHE A 651 9.96 -28.06 19.20
C PHE A 651 9.00 -28.57 20.30
N THR A 652 9.55 -28.75 21.50
CA THR A 652 8.81 -28.91 22.77
C THR A 652 8.56 -27.55 23.41
N PHE A 653 7.37 -27.31 23.95
CA PHE A 653 7.08 -26.17 24.84
C PHE A 653 7.47 -26.51 26.29
N ASP A 654 8.02 -25.54 27.04
CA ASP A 654 8.26 -25.70 28.48
C ASP A 654 6.98 -25.40 29.30
N ALA A 655 6.94 -25.93 30.53
CA ALA A 655 5.77 -25.99 31.39
C ALA A 655 5.32 -24.64 32.01
N ARG A 656 5.71 -23.48 31.45
CA ARG A 656 5.42 -22.16 32.05
C ARG A 656 4.62 -21.17 31.19
N GLY A 657 4.09 -21.59 30.03
CA GLY A 657 2.97 -20.86 29.41
C GLY A 657 3.23 -19.42 28.96
N ASN A 658 4.47 -19.06 28.60
CA ASN A 658 4.77 -17.73 28.07
C ASN A 658 4.60 -17.65 26.54
N THR A 659 3.87 -16.62 26.09
CA THR A 659 3.45 -16.31 24.71
C THR A 659 4.61 -16.00 23.76
N ILE A 660 4.78 -16.81 22.71
CA ILE A 660 5.64 -16.53 21.54
C ILE A 660 4.81 -16.08 20.30
N ASN A 661 3.49 -16.12 20.33
CA ASN A 661 2.66 -15.93 19.13
C ASN A 661 2.09 -14.52 18.88
N LEU A 662 2.25 -13.56 19.80
CA LEU A 662 1.66 -12.22 19.63
C LEU A 662 2.33 -11.41 18.51
N ALA A 663 3.66 -11.55 18.35
CA ALA A 663 4.42 -10.82 17.34
C ALA A 663 4.10 -11.23 15.90
N ILE A 664 3.71 -12.49 15.67
CA ILE A 664 3.37 -13.01 14.33
C ILE A 664 1.98 -12.52 13.90
N GLN A 665 1.01 -12.53 14.82
CA GLN A 665 -0.35 -12.03 14.56
C GLN A 665 -0.36 -10.52 14.31
N VAL A 666 0.36 -9.74 15.13
CA VAL A 666 0.51 -8.29 14.92
C VAL A 666 1.17 -7.98 13.57
N ARG A 667 2.17 -8.76 13.13
CA ARG A 667 2.80 -8.58 11.81
C ARG A 667 1.90 -8.97 10.65
N TYR A 668 1.06 -10.00 10.79
CA TYR A 668 0.08 -10.39 9.77
C TYR A 668 -0.99 -9.29 9.61
N LEU A 669 -1.55 -8.81 10.73
CA LEU A 669 -2.51 -7.71 10.73
C LEU A 669 -1.92 -6.42 10.16
N ALA A 670 -0.72 -6.04 10.59
CA ALA A 670 -0.04 -4.85 10.09
C ALA A 670 0.23 -4.95 8.59
N LYS A 671 0.59 -6.13 8.06
CA LYS A 671 0.74 -6.35 6.61
C LYS A 671 -0.59 -6.30 5.86
N LYS A 672 -1.68 -6.82 6.43
CA LYS A 672 -3.01 -6.78 5.78
C LYS A 672 -3.59 -5.36 5.75
N ILE A 673 -3.47 -4.63 6.87
CA ILE A 673 -3.86 -3.21 6.96
C ILE A 673 -3.00 -2.35 6.02
N ALA A 674 -1.68 -2.55 6.01
CA ALA A 674 -0.80 -1.83 5.07
C ALA A 674 -1.06 -2.22 3.61
N GLY A 675 -1.38 -3.49 3.34
CA GLY A 675 -1.74 -3.98 2.00
C GLY A 675 -3.02 -3.34 1.46
N ASN A 676 -4.05 -3.20 2.31
CA ASN A 676 -5.28 -2.50 1.93
C ASN A 676 -5.02 -1.00 1.72
N ILE A 677 -4.20 -0.34 2.55
CA ILE A 677 -3.81 1.07 2.35
C ILE A 677 -2.97 1.28 1.06
N ILE A 678 -2.15 0.31 0.67
CA ILE A 678 -1.34 0.37 -0.58
C ILE A 678 -2.19 0.01 -1.81
N GLY A 679 -3.17 -0.89 -1.69
CA GLY A 679 -4.13 -1.21 -2.75
C GLY A 679 -4.94 0.01 -3.21
N MET A 680 -5.18 0.96 -2.32
CA MET A 680 -5.81 2.26 -2.60
C MET A 680 -5.00 3.17 -3.55
N ARG A 681 -3.75 2.81 -3.90
CA ARG A 681 -2.91 3.53 -4.88
C ARG A 681 -2.80 2.83 -6.24
N THR A 682 -3.29 1.59 -6.36
CA THR A 682 -3.16 0.79 -7.57
C THR A 682 -4.47 0.10 -7.90
N GLN A 683 -5.47 0.89 -8.27
CA GLN A 683 -6.44 0.55 -9.30
C GLN A 683 -6.69 1.79 -10.15
#